data_AF-A0A5J4VCU2-F1
#
_entry.id   AF-A0A5J4VCU2-F1
#
_cell.length_a   1.000
_cell.length_b   1.000
_cell.length_c   1.000
_cell.angle_alpha   90.00
_cell.angle_beta   90.00
_cell.angle_gamma   90.00
#
_symmetry.space_group_name_H-M   'P 1'
#
loop_
_entity.id
_entity.type
_entity.pdbx_description
1 polymer ?
#
loop_
_entity_poly.entity_id
_entity_poly.type
_entity_poly.pdbx_seq_one_letter_code
_entity_poly.pdbx_strand_id
1 'polypeptide(L)'
;MKLQIDNCQFAQCSGGGKGPCYITLNSSSHLILEGQILLDHCQQAYIDIYASSGGGIYIIIDGSDCQCQLFGEILFQQCSCSQLGGGIYIISRFDIEIANVTFIECTSKYGGGLYASQENAGCLTLNNMTFIDCFAKHHNTGGSYNYYLGDGGALYARAVNENSIVTLTNIAITNCNATGNGGGIYVLAEGSTNLIKLEGEINFNNCSANNGGGICTNNQWGGQIQLNSVTTIFNCSAKNNGGGMIASSQWGYTGCLNITKNIIFIDCNASEGFGGGLCVLFSSAIFNMTCDARFTNCHSSVGGAIYISSPEINHASEIYFDGNIKIKQCSSLSKGGGIACEIQYIHLIIAFTNLHIEDCKSENGGGIHQNGGILNLGQQCTIRKCTSEGGNGGGLYFNGRTNSIIEVTFEHCRSTNSTDTSMHYSQSGYGGAIFLTYYFYSSDNIRNSISISGIEVIGGPIIHNTFEENAGHVIPTNNTDLSKPYQDSGFGGAIFLKVDRYNDQFNNQFDFSGMKIYQNSAERYGLSVYVVFDLVRLWCQQGTLGSLIKGNYSDGISDKKELQGMHVPGGYFYSLAYSEIETRTVKLEYLWRPPYELIWHVQNKETELMNGNNLYGCGEYDNPCNTIDFAITEISFMLTGDYNSEYLGVKKIGICAGGYEIKNWRNEFWII
;
A
#
# COMPACT_ATOMS: atom_id res chain seq x y z
N MET A 1 44.57 -32.32 8.27
CA MET A 1 45.23 -31.87 9.52
C MET A 1 44.16 -31.42 10.50
N LYS A 2 44.26 -31.75 11.79
CA LYS A 2 43.29 -31.32 12.82
C LYS A 2 43.88 -30.20 13.67
N LEU A 3 43.21 -29.06 13.75
CA LEU A 3 43.48 -27.97 14.70
C LEU A 3 42.32 -27.91 15.69
N GLN A 4 42.62 -28.00 16.98
CA GLN A 4 41.64 -27.94 18.06
C GLN A 4 42.04 -26.82 19.02
N ILE A 5 41.12 -25.91 19.28
CA ILE A 5 41.24 -24.83 20.25
C ILE A 5 40.14 -25.07 21.28
N ASP A 6 40.53 -25.23 22.54
CA ASP A 6 39.62 -25.55 23.65
C ASP A 6 39.88 -24.61 24.83
N ASN A 7 38.82 -24.06 25.42
CA ASN A 7 38.86 -23.23 26.63
C ASN A 7 39.90 -22.08 26.59
N CYS A 8 39.86 -21.26 25.53
CA CYS A 8 40.87 -20.23 25.26
C CYS A 8 40.30 -18.81 25.33
N GLN A 9 41.12 -17.86 25.81
CA GLN A 9 40.83 -16.42 25.75
C GLN A 9 41.89 -15.69 24.91
N PHE A 10 41.43 -14.93 23.92
CA PHE A 10 42.24 -14.01 23.12
C PHE A 10 41.79 -12.58 23.44
N ALA A 11 42.61 -11.83 24.18
CA ALA A 11 42.28 -10.47 24.59
C ALA A 11 43.20 -9.44 23.92
N GLN A 12 42.63 -8.33 23.44
CA GLN A 12 43.36 -7.19 22.86
C GLN A 12 44.33 -7.57 21.72
N CYS A 13 44.02 -8.64 21.01
CA CYS A 13 44.86 -9.15 19.93
C CYS A 13 44.71 -8.25 18.71
N SER A 14 45.80 -8.04 17.97
CA SER A 14 45.78 -7.19 16.78
C SER A 14 46.48 -7.84 15.59
N GLY A 15 45.83 -7.84 14.42
CA GLY A 15 46.34 -8.46 13.20
C GLY A 15 46.63 -7.47 12.07
N GLY A 16 47.70 -7.70 11.30
CA GLY A 16 48.09 -6.86 10.16
C GLY A 16 47.29 -7.19 8.91
N GLY A 17 46.25 -6.42 8.60
CA GLY A 17 45.40 -6.64 7.40
C GLY A 17 44.27 -7.66 7.60
N LYS A 18 44.43 -8.62 8.51
CA LYS A 18 43.42 -9.64 8.84
C LYS A 18 43.30 -9.77 10.36
N GLY A 19 42.32 -10.54 10.82
CA GLY A 19 42.18 -10.88 12.24
C GLY A 19 43.40 -11.56 12.85
N PRO A 20 43.56 -11.47 14.18
CA PRO A 20 44.64 -12.13 14.90
C PRO A 20 44.63 -13.65 14.73
N CYS A 21 43.46 -14.26 14.53
CA CYS A 21 43.35 -15.66 14.11
C CYS A 21 43.11 -15.76 12.60
N TYR A 22 44.12 -16.21 11.86
CA TYR A 22 44.06 -16.45 10.42
C TYR A 22 44.02 -17.95 10.11
N ILE A 23 42.93 -18.42 9.49
CA ILE A 23 42.72 -19.84 9.22
C ILE A 23 42.37 -20.05 7.74
N THR A 24 43.04 -21.01 7.12
CA THR A 24 42.73 -21.49 5.76
C THR A 24 42.63 -23.01 5.81
N LEU A 25 41.44 -23.54 5.51
CA LEU A 25 41.16 -24.98 5.48
C LEU A 25 41.23 -25.48 4.04
N ASN A 26 42.29 -26.22 3.72
CA ASN A 26 42.46 -26.93 2.45
C ASN A 26 42.11 -28.42 2.63
N SER A 27 42.41 -29.29 1.67
CA SER A 27 42.07 -30.72 1.66
C SER A 27 42.19 -31.44 3.02
N SER A 28 41.09 -32.08 3.45
CA SER A 28 41.00 -32.90 4.68
C SER A 28 41.47 -32.17 5.95
N SER A 29 41.17 -30.87 6.07
CA SER A 29 41.47 -30.06 7.25
C SER A 29 40.27 -29.94 8.17
N HIS A 30 40.49 -30.10 9.47
CA HIS A 30 39.44 -30.12 10.48
C HIS A 30 39.76 -29.04 11.52
N LEU A 31 38.92 -28.01 11.61
CA LEU A 31 38.95 -26.99 12.66
C LEU A 31 37.90 -27.33 13.72
N ILE A 32 38.32 -27.43 14.98
CA ILE A 32 37.43 -27.56 16.11
C ILE A 32 37.70 -26.42 17.09
N LEU A 33 36.66 -25.62 17.36
CA LEU A 33 36.61 -24.63 18.43
C LEU A 33 35.60 -25.16 19.45
N GLU A 34 36.06 -25.53 20.64
CA GLU A 34 35.21 -26.13 21.67
C GLU A 34 35.45 -25.54 23.07
N GLY A 35 34.55 -25.86 24.00
CA GLY A 35 34.60 -25.32 25.36
C GLY A 35 34.20 -23.84 25.43
N GLN A 36 34.79 -23.10 26.38
CA GLN A 36 34.54 -21.67 26.55
C GLN A 36 35.60 -20.85 25.81
N ILE A 37 35.22 -20.22 24.71
CA ILE A 37 36.14 -19.42 23.89
C ILE A 37 35.71 -17.96 23.92
N LEU A 38 36.63 -17.09 24.34
CA LEU A 38 36.40 -15.65 24.39
C LEU A 38 37.43 -14.92 23.50
N LEU A 39 36.93 -14.15 22.54
CA LEU A 39 37.70 -13.15 21.82
C LEU A 39 37.23 -11.76 22.27
N ASP A 40 38.09 -11.05 22.99
CA ASP A 40 37.76 -9.79 23.65
C ASP A 40 38.64 -8.66 23.12
N HIS A 41 38.04 -7.56 22.67
CA HIS A 41 38.75 -6.40 22.09
C HIS A 41 39.74 -6.78 20.97
N CYS A 42 39.47 -7.84 20.22
CA CYS A 42 40.31 -8.23 19.09
C CYS A 42 40.07 -7.30 17.91
N GLN A 43 41.13 -6.86 17.26
CA GLN A 43 41.02 -5.90 16.19
C GLN A 43 41.98 -6.15 15.03
N GLN A 44 41.61 -5.58 13.90
CA GLN A 44 42.49 -5.46 12.75
C GLN A 44 43.30 -4.13 12.88
N ALA A 45 44.63 -4.21 12.89
CA ALA A 45 45.52 -3.09 13.28
C ALA A 45 45.85 -2.10 12.14
N TYR A 46 45.81 -2.55 10.89
CA TYR A 46 46.29 -1.79 9.73
C TYR A 46 45.14 -1.35 8.84
N ILE A 47 44.78 -0.07 8.85
CA ILE A 47 43.67 0.44 8.03
C ILE A 47 44.05 0.42 6.54
N ASP A 48 43.95 -0.75 5.90
CA ASP A 48 43.78 -0.85 4.46
C ASP A 48 42.28 -0.84 4.18
N ILE A 49 41.82 0.27 3.62
CA ILE A 49 40.43 0.54 3.30
C ILE A 49 39.86 -0.42 2.24
N TYR A 50 40.68 -1.30 1.64
CA TYR A 50 40.24 -2.22 0.60
C TYR A 50 40.38 -3.72 0.92
N ALA A 51 41.07 -4.11 2.00
CA ALA A 51 41.40 -5.53 2.25
C ALA A 51 41.18 -6.03 3.69
N SER A 52 40.83 -5.16 4.64
CA SER A 52 40.79 -5.50 6.06
C SER A 52 39.61 -6.41 6.42
N SER A 53 39.87 -7.59 6.99
CA SER A 53 38.81 -8.58 7.22
C SER A 53 38.98 -9.37 8.53
N GLY A 54 37.87 -9.57 9.25
CA GLY A 54 37.71 -10.38 10.46
C GLY A 54 38.43 -9.78 11.66
N GLY A 55 37.76 -9.02 12.53
CA GLY A 55 38.46 -8.38 13.68
C GLY A 55 38.99 -9.38 14.71
N GLY A 56 38.30 -10.51 14.90
CA GLY A 56 38.77 -11.63 15.72
C GLY A 56 39.32 -12.78 14.87
N ILE A 57 38.49 -13.34 13.99
CA ILE A 57 38.84 -14.51 13.18
C ILE A 57 38.60 -14.25 11.69
N TYR A 58 39.56 -14.67 10.88
CA TYR A 58 39.49 -14.74 9.43
C TYR A 58 39.56 -16.21 8.98
N ILE A 59 38.53 -16.69 8.26
CA ILE A 59 38.43 -18.07 7.76
C ILE A 59 38.22 -18.10 6.24
N ILE A 60 39.00 -18.93 5.55
CA ILE A 60 38.72 -19.39 4.17
C ILE A 60 38.64 -20.92 4.17
N ILE A 61 37.67 -21.48 3.46
CA ILE A 61 37.49 -22.92 3.28
C ILE A 61 37.53 -23.29 1.79
N ASP A 62 38.60 -24.01 1.41
CA ASP A 62 38.98 -24.35 0.03
C ASP A 62 39.12 -25.87 -0.23
N GLY A 63 38.78 -26.71 0.75
CA GLY A 63 38.72 -28.16 0.56
C GLY A 63 37.30 -28.71 0.68
N SER A 64 36.92 -29.61 -0.22
CA SER A 64 35.61 -30.31 -0.21
C SER A 64 35.38 -31.16 1.02
N ASP A 65 36.46 -31.68 1.60
CA ASP A 65 36.43 -32.59 2.73
C ASP A 65 36.81 -31.87 4.04
N CYS A 66 36.74 -30.53 4.04
CA CYS A 66 37.00 -29.75 5.24
C CYS A 66 35.86 -29.88 6.24
N GLN A 67 36.21 -29.88 7.53
CA GLN A 67 35.23 -29.80 8.61
C GLN A 67 35.56 -28.59 9.49
N CYS A 68 34.54 -27.80 9.81
CA CYS A 68 34.61 -26.74 10.80
C CYS A 68 33.50 -27.01 11.79
N GLN A 69 33.88 -27.09 13.07
CA GLN A 69 32.99 -27.45 14.15
C GLN A 69 33.21 -26.44 15.27
N LEU A 70 32.16 -25.69 15.59
CA LEU A 70 32.11 -24.78 16.72
C LEU A 70 31.11 -25.37 17.73
N PHE A 71 31.64 -26.06 18.73
CA PHE A 71 30.84 -26.76 19.75
C PHE A 71 31.27 -26.26 21.13
N GLY A 72 30.66 -25.17 21.57
CA GLY A 72 31.00 -24.52 22.84
C GLY A 72 30.29 -23.19 23.01
N GLU A 73 30.57 -22.50 24.12
CA GLU A 73 30.16 -21.11 24.33
C GLU A 73 31.23 -20.20 23.73
N ILE A 74 31.00 -19.75 22.49
CA ILE A 74 31.95 -18.92 21.76
C ILE A 74 31.45 -17.49 21.73
N LEU A 75 32.22 -16.60 22.35
CA LEU A 75 31.87 -15.20 22.53
C LEU A 75 32.92 -14.29 21.85
N PHE A 76 32.43 -13.43 20.97
CA PHE A 76 33.17 -12.28 20.44
C PHE A 76 32.63 -11.03 21.11
N GLN A 77 33.49 -10.33 21.86
CA GLN A 77 33.16 -9.11 22.56
C GLN A 77 34.04 -7.97 22.08
N GLN A 78 33.41 -6.85 21.71
CA GLN A 78 34.08 -5.60 21.35
C GLN A 78 35.15 -5.78 20.25
N CYS A 79 34.95 -6.78 19.38
CA CYS A 79 35.85 -7.04 18.26
C CYS A 79 35.56 -6.06 17.12
N SER A 80 36.60 -5.61 16.42
CA SER A 80 36.44 -4.59 15.38
C SER A 80 37.28 -4.83 14.12
N CYS A 81 36.69 -4.51 12.97
CA CYS A 81 37.35 -4.54 11.68
C CYS A 81 37.00 -3.29 10.86
N SER A 82 37.93 -2.76 10.08
CA SER A 82 37.65 -1.56 9.28
C SER A 82 36.79 -1.84 8.03
N GLN A 83 36.69 -3.09 7.54
CA GLN A 83 35.80 -3.44 6.42
C GLN A 83 34.85 -4.61 6.74
N LEU A 84 35.33 -5.86 6.77
CA LEU A 84 34.44 -7.04 6.72
C LEU A 84 34.48 -7.83 8.03
N GLY A 85 33.35 -7.99 8.72
CA GLY A 85 33.21 -8.88 9.87
C GLY A 85 33.96 -8.40 11.11
N GLY A 86 33.28 -7.76 12.06
CA GLY A 86 33.94 -7.23 13.26
C GLY A 86 34.46 -8.33 14.17
N GLY A 87 33.70 -9.42 14.35
CA GLY A 87 34.16 -10.63 15.01
C GLY A 87 34.74 -11.63 14.02
N ILE A 88 33.93 -12.11 13.08
CA ILE A 88 34.32 -13.15 12.11
C ILE A 88 34.14 -12.66 10.68
N TYR A 89 35.12 -12.98 9.84
CA TYR A 89 34.99 -13.01 8.40
C TYR A 89 35.14 -14.46 7.91
N ILE A 90 34.18 -14.94 7.11
CA ILE A 90 34.24 -16.26 6.49
C ILE A 90 33.87 -16.24 5.01
N ILE A 91 34.70 -16.90 4.20
CA ILE A 91 34.36 -17.40 2.87
C ILE A 91 34.42 -18.92 2.90
N SER A 92 33.36 -19.56 2.41
CA SER A 92 33.37 -21.00 2.15
C SER A 92 33.08 -21.30 0.68
N ARG A 93 33.76 -22.34 0.17
CA ARG A 93 33.55 -22.89 -1.18
C ARG A 93 32.96 -24.29 -1.19
N PHE A 94 32.60 -24.77 0.00
CA PHE A 94 32.10 -26.11 0.24
C PHE A 94 31.07 -26.09 1.37
N ASP A 95 30.50 -27.24 1.69
CA ASP A 95 29.51 -27.40 2.75
C ASP A 95 30.16 -27.21 4.12
N ILE A 96 29.62 -26.29 4.93
CA ILE A 96 30.12 -26.02 6.28
C ILE A 96 29.01 -25.54 7.21
N GLU A 97 29.10 -25.90 8.49
CA GLU A 97 28.22 -25.39 9.53
C GLU A 97 29.02 -24.66 10.62
N ILE A 98 28.53 -23.48 11.02
CA ILE A 98 28.98 -22.74 12.20
C ILE A 98 27.77 -22.59 13.12
N ALA A 99 27.95 -22.95 14.39
CA ALA A 99 26.87 -22.88 15.35
C ALA A 99 27.29 -22.33 16.71
N ASN A 100 26.30 -21.85 17.47
CA ASN A 100 26.41 -21.48 18.88
C ASN A 100 27.43 -20.34 19.15
N VAL A 101 27.36 -19.27 18.36
CA VAL A 101 28.28 -18.12 18.49
C VAL A 101 27.51 -16.87 18.90
N THR A 102 28.06 -16.17 19.89
CA THR A 102 27.53 -14.89 20.37
C THR A 102 28.49 -13.74 20.02
N PHE A 103 27.93 -12.64 19.53
CA PHE A 103 28.65 -11.40 19.22
C PHE A 103 28.06 -10.25 20.05
N ILE A 104 28.91 -9.54 20.78
CA ILE A 104 28.55 -8.41 21.62
C ILE A 104 29.41 -7.20 21.23
N GLU A 105 28.76 -6.08 20.92
CA GLU A 105 29.41 -4.80 20.63
C GLU A 105 30.50 -4.88 19.52
N CYS A 106 30.33 -5.82 18.58
CA CYS A 106 31.26 -5.96 17.46
C CYS A 106 30.98 -4.92 16.37
N THR A 107 32.05 -4.40 15.76
CA THR A 107 31.92 -3.31 14.79
C THR A 107 32.67 -3.58 13.49
N SER A 108 32.04 -3.28 12.36
CA SER A 108 32.70 -3.29 11.05
C SER A 108 32.03 -2.36 10.05
N LYS A 109 32.43 -2.37 8.78
CA LYS A 109 31.66 -1.71 7.72
C LYS A 109 30.55 -2.61 7.19
N TYR A 110 30.80 -3.91 7.12
CA TYR A 110 29.91 -4.94 6.58
C TYR A 110 29.89 -6.15 7.52
N GLY A 111 28.74 -6.42 8.14
CA GLY A 111 28.60 -7.48 9.14
C GLY A 111 29.28 -7.07 10.44
N GLY A 112 28.61 -6.27 11.27
CA GLY A 112 29.22 -5.74 12.51
C GLY A 112 29.79 -6.85 13.39
N GLY A 113 29.07 -7.97 13.53
CA GLY A 113 29.59 -9.21 14.11
C GLY A 113 30.22 -10.15 13.07
N LEU A 114 29.46 -10.48 12.01
CA LEU A 114 29.83 -11.55 11.09
C LEU A 114 29.63 -11.14 9.62
N TYR A 115 30.66 -11.35 8.80
CA TYR A 115 30.57 -11.36 7.35
C TYR A 115 30.70 -12.80 6.85
N ALA A 116 29.68 -13.30 6.15
CA ALA A 116 29.57 -14.68 5.68
C ALA A 116 29.26 -14.75 4.18
N SER A 117 30.12 -15.45 3.44
CA SER A 117 29.98 -15.60 1.98
C SER A 117 30.15 -17.06 1.55
N GLN A 118 29.24 -17.54 0.72
CA GLN A 118 29.36 -18.81 0.01
C GLN A 118 29.68 -18.58 -1.47
N GLU A 119 30.71 -19.27 -1.96
CA GLU A 119 31.26 -19.13 -3.32
C GLU A 119 31.48 -20.50 -3.99
N ASN A 120 30.78 -20.78 -5.10
CA ASN A 120 30.95 -21.99 -5.93
C ASN A 120 30.50 -23.31 -5.25
N ALA A 121 29.26 -23.74 -5.52
CA ALA A 121 28.77 -25.09 -5.29
C ALA A 121 28.99 -25.65 -3.87
N GLY A 122 28.33 -25.05 -2.88
CA GLY A 122 28.22 -25.62 -1.53
C GLY A 122 27.24 -24.85 -0.65
N CYS A 123 27.15 -25.24 0.63
CA CYS A 123 26.22 -24.70 1.60
C CYS A 123 26.91 -24.21 2.89
N LEU A 124 26.86 -22.91 3.16
CA LEU A 124 27.25 -22.33 4.45
C LEU A 124 26.04 -22.23 5.37
N THR A 125 26.03 -23.00 6.45
CA THR A 125 24.99 -22.98 7.48
C THR A 125 25.47 -22.21 8.71
N LEU A 126 24.70 -21.21 9.13
CA LEU A 126 24.88 -20.46 10.37
C LEU A 126 23.70 -20.75 11.30
N ASN A 127 23.95 -21.39 12.44
CA ASN A 127 22.92 -21.94 13.31
C ASN A 127 23.06 -21.44 14.75
N ASN A 128 21.96 -21.04 15.40
CA ASN A 128 21.98 -20.62 16.79
C ASN A 128 22.97 -19.48 17.06
N MET A 129 22.81 -18.37 16.34
CA MET A 129 23.69 -17.21 16.42
C MET A 129 23.00 -16.07 17.17
N THR A 130 23.72 -15.44 18.08
CA THR A 130 23.22 -14.29 18.86
C THR A 130 24.06 -13.06 18.60
N PHE A 131 23.40 -11.93 18.32
CA PHE A 131 24.06 -10.64 18.10
C PHE A 131 23.42 -9.58 19.00
N ILE A 132 24.25 -8.87 19.76
CA ILE A 132 23.84 -7.85 20.72
C ILE A 132 24.70 -6.60 20.48
N ASP A 133 24.07 -5.45 20.31
CA ASP A 133 24.73 -4.13 20.19
C ASP A 133 25.81 -4.06 19.08
N CYS A 134 25.75 -4.93 18.07
CA CYS A 134 26.66 -4.91 16.93
C CYS A 134 26.35 -3.73 15.98
N PHE A 135 27.41 -3.16 15.38
CA PHE A 135 27.27 -1.97 14.54
C PHE A 135 28.03 -2.08 13.21
N ALA A 136 27.34 -1.81 12.10
CA ALA A 136 27.94 -1.63 10.79
C ALA A 136 28.02 -0.13 10.43
N LYS A 137 29.24 0.39 10.33
CA LYS A 137 29.55 1.79 10.02
C LYS A 137 30.04 1.93 8.58
N HIS A 138 29.12 2.18 7.68
CA HIS A 138 29.38 2.54 6.30
C HIS A 138 29.58 4.04 6.13
N HIS A 139 30.75 4.43 5.64
CA HIS A 139 31.12 5.84 5.47
C HIS A 139 30.52 6.50 4.23
N ASN A 140 29.79 5.78 3.36
CA ASN A 140 29.25 6.31 2.11
C ASN A 140 27.91 5.69 1.73
N THR A 141 26.80 6.41 1.91
CA THR A 141 25.88 6.78 0.81
C THR A 141 24.69 7.57 1.36
N GLY A 142 24.72 8.89 1.14
CA GLY A 142 23.49 9.68 1.14
C GLY A 142 22.65 9.27 -0.07
N GLY A 143 21.44 8.76 0.17
CA GLY A 143 20.41 8.58 -0.85
C GLY A 143 19.46 7.43 -0.54
N SER A 144 18.15 7.69 -0.55
CA SER A 144 17.07 6.73 -0.26
C SER A 144 16.93 5.57 -1.27
N TYR A 145 17.78 5.51 -2.31
CA TYR A 145 17.69 4.55 -3.42
C TYR A 145 18.89 3.59 -3.57
N ASN A 146 19.92 3.66 -2.70
CA ASN A 146 21.11 2.82 -2.79
C ASN A 146 21.05 1.61 -1.84
N TYR A 147 20.28 0.58 -2.20
CA TYR A 147 20.23 -0.71 -1.51
C TYR A 147 21.25 -1.74 -2.05
N TYR A 148 22.15 -1.32 -2.94
CA TYR A 148 23.17 -2.15 -3.62
C TYR A 148 24.36 -2.55 -2.74
N LEU A 149 24.68 -1.72 -1.74
CA LEU A 149 25.77 -1.95 -0.81
C LEU A 149 25.13 -2.14 0.57
N GLY A 150 25.01 -3.40 0.97
CA GLY A 150 24.42 -3.76 2.25
C GLY A 150 25.38 -3.62 3.41
N ASP A 151 24.89 -3.35 4.62
CA ASP A 151 25.73 -3.20 5.82
C ASP A 151 25.57 -4.41 6.74
N GLY A 152 24.33 -4.76 7.10
CA GLY A 152 24.03 -5.88 7.99
C GLY A 152 24.63 -5.67 9.38
N GLY A 153 24.08 -4.74 10.16
CA GLY A 153 24.63 -4.27 11.44
C GLY A 153 25.10 -5.37 12.39
N ALA A 154 24.43 -6.52 12.39
CA ALA A 154 24.93 -7.76 12.97
C ALA A 154 25.62 -8.67 11.94
N LEU A 155 24.90 -9.02 10.87
CA LEU A 155 25.30 -10.06 9.92
C LEU A 155 25.14 -9.60 8.47
N TYR A 156 26.18 -9.78 7.69
CA TYR A 156 26.15 -9.71 6.23
C TYR A 156 26.29 -11.12 5.65
N ALA A 157 25.27 -11.61 4.96
CA ALA A 157 25.24 -12.95 4.36
C ALA A 157 25.08 -12.88 2.84
N ARG A 158 25.94 -13.58 2.09
CA ARG A 158 25.97 -13.52 0.62
C ARG A 158 26.17 -14.89 -0.03
N ALA A 159 25.40 -15.17 -1.06
CA ALA A 159 25.55 -16.34 -1.94
C ALA A 159 25.86 -15.86 -3.37
N VAL A 160 27.06 -16.18 -3.86
CA VAL A 160 27.59 -15.72 -5.17
C VAL A 160 28.25 -16.84 -5.97
N ASN A 161 28.54 -16.57 -7.24
CA ASN A 161 29.01 -17.54 -8.23
C ASN A 161 27.95 -18.62 -8.51
N GLU A 162 28.28 -19.83 -8.95
CA GLU A 162 27.25 -20.80 -9.31
C GLU A 162 26.93 -21.76 -8.15
N ASN A 163 25.63 -22.04 -7.93
CA ASN A 163 25.13 -23.06 -7.00
C ASN A 163 25.52 -22.86 -5.51
N SER A 164 25.66 -21.62 -5.07
CA SER A 164 25.98 -21.27 -3.68
C SER A 164 24.72 -21.17 -2.83
N ILE A 165 24.76 -21.78 -1.65
CA ILE A 165 23.67 -21.78 -0.68
C ILE A 165 24.16 -21.19 0.65
N VAL A 166 23.40 -20.27 1.22
CA VAL A 166 23.57 -19.85 2.63
C VAL A 166 22.30 -20.14 3.40
N THR A 167 22.42 -20.83 4.54
CA THR A 167 21.30 -21.16 5.43
C THR A 167 21.51 -20.49 6.78
N LEU A 168 20.54 -19.67 7.20
CA LEU A 168 20.51 -19.00 8.50
C LEU A 168 19.41 -19.63 9.34
N THR A 169 19.76 -20.18 10.51
CA THR A 169 18.81 -20.90 11.37
C THR A 169 18.93 -20.44 12.82
N ASN A 170 17.81 -20.20 13.50
CA ASN A 170 17.79 -19.85 14.93
C ASN A 170 18.65 -18.60 15.24
N ILE A 171 18.28 -17.45 14.67
CA ILE A 171 19.09 -16.22 14.76
C ILE A 171 18.39 -15.20 15.65
N ALA A 172 19.09 -14.69 16.66
CA ALA A 172 18.60 -13.66 17.57
C ALA A 172 19.44 -12.39 17.48
N ILE A 173 18.80 -11.25 17.22
CA ILE A 173 19.48 -9.97 17.00
C ILE A 173 18.81 -8.88 17.83
N THR A 174 19.58 -8.23 18.69
CA THR A 174 19.10 -7.20 19.62
C THR A 174 19.97 -5.95 19.54
N ASN A 175 19.35 -4.78 19.41
CA ASN A 175 20.01 -3.47 19.40
C ASN A 175 21.08 -3.29 18.31
N CYS A 176 21.02 -4.05 17.21
CA CYS A 176 22.00 -3.95 16.15
C CYS A 176 21.66 -2.84 15.16
N ASN A 177 22.68 -2.10 14.72
CA ASN A 177 22.49 -0.90 13.93
C ASN A 177 23.37 -0.88 12.68
N ALA A 178 22.88 -0.27 11.62
CA ALA A 178 23.62 -0.03 10.39
C ALA A 178 23.43 1.42 9.93
N THR A 179 24.45 2.02 9.33
CA THR A 179 24.29 3.34 8.70
C THR A 179 23.66 3.28 7.31
N GLY A 180 23.62 2.10 6.70
CA GLY A 180 23.11 1.81 5.36
C GLY A 180 21.92 0.85 5.44
N ASN A 181 22.10 -0.40 5.00
CA ASN A 181 20.99 -1.34 4.83
C ASN A 181 21.08 -2.54 5.78
N GLY A 182 19.94 -2.95 6.36
CA GLY A 182 19.84 -4.12 7.24
C GLY A 182 20.43 -3.86 8.61
N GLY A 183 19.67 -3.27 9.53
CA GLY A 183 20.19 -2.93 10.87
C GLY A 183 20.57 -4.19 11.67
N GLY A 184 19.81 -5.27 11.49
CA GLY A 184 20.23 -6.60 11.89
C GLY A 184 20.99 -7.32 10.78
N ILE A 185 20.27 -7.78 9.74
CA ILE A 185 20.85 -8.62 8.68
C ILE A 185 20.70 -7.95 7.31
N TYR A 186 21.77 -8.05 6.52
CA TYR A 186 21.70 -7.89 5.07
C TYR A 186 21.94 -9.24 4.39
N VAL A 187 21.02 -9.64 3.50
CA VAL A 187 21.12 -10.87 2.71
C VAL A 187 21.16 -10.58 1.22
N LEU A 188 22.13 -11.16 0.51
CA LEU A 188 22.34 -10.98 -0.92
C LEU A 188 22.48 -12.32 -1.67
N ALA A 189 21.50 -12.65 -2.50
CA ALA A 189 21.57 -13.76 -3.45
C ALA A 189 21.81 -13.22 -4.86
N GLU A 190 22.92 -13.62 -5.50
CA GLU A 190 23.37 -13.05 -6.76
C GLU A 190 23.53 -14.14 -7.82
N GLY A 191 22.69 -14.15 -8.86
CA GLY A 191 22.69 -15.18 -9.91
C GLY A 191 21.63 -16.26 -9.69
N SER A 192 21.02 -16.73 -10.78
CA SER A 192 19.80 -17.56 -10.76
C SER A 192 19.92 -18.94 -10.12
N THR A 193 21.12 -19.43 -9.89
CA THR A 193 21.38 -20.73 -9.23
C THR A 193 21.65 -20.60 -7.73
N ASN A 194 21.72 -19.37 -7.21
CA ASN A 194 22.07 -19.11 -5.81
C ASN A 194 20.84 -18.93 -4.94
N LEU A 195 20.97 -19.39 -3.70
CA LEU A 195 19.86 -19.46 -2.76
C LEU A 195 20.30 -19.05 -1.35
N ILE A 196 19.56 -18.13 -0.75
CA ILE A 196 19.64 -17.87 0.69
C ILE A 196 18.36 -18.39 1.37
N LYS A 197 18.53 -19.17 2.43
CA LYS A 197 17.45 -19.72 3.26
C LYS A 197 17.51 -19.15 4.66
N LEU A 198 16.38 -18.67 5.16
CA LEU A 198 16.15 -18.31 6.55
C LEU A 198 15.16 -19.33 7.11
N GLU A 199 15.57 -20.07 8.14
CA GLU A 199 14.84 -21.21 8.71
C GLU A 199 14.79 -21.14 10.25
N GLY A 200 13.96 -21.99 10.86
CA GLY A 200 13.80 -22.03 12.31
C GLY A 200 13.13 -20.78 12.87
N GLU A 201 13.63 -20.28 13.99
CA GLU A 201 13.15 -19.05 14.63
C GLU A 201 14.12 -17.88 14.39
N ILE A 202 13.62 -16.73 13.92
CA ILE A 202 14.46 -15.56 13.68
C ILE A 202 13.83 -14.33 14.32
N ASN A 203 14.57 -13.70 15.23
CA ASN A 203 14.06 -12.59 16.04
C ASN A 203 14.93 -11.34 15.92
N PHE A 204 14.28 -10.21 15.67
CA PHE A 204 14.88 -8.88 15.63
C PHE A 204 14.21 -7.99 16.69
N ASN A 205 15.02 -7.38 17.54
CA ASN A 205 14.57 -6.46 18.56
C ASN A 205 15.38 -5.17 18.49
N ASN A 206 14.70 -4.03 18.33
CA ASN A 206 15.30 -2.70 18.46
C ASN A 206 16.48 -2.46 17.50
N CYS A 207 16.37 -2.96 16.26
CA CYS A 207 17.41 -2.77 15.24
C CYS A 207 17.13 -1.54 14.37
N SER A 208 18.17 -0.83 13.92
CA SER A 208 17.98 0.36 13.10
C SER A 208 18.91 0.48 11.88
N ALA A 209 18.40 1.10 10.81
CA ALA A 209 19.15 1.31 9.56
C ALA A 209 18.68 2.53 8.76
N ASN A 210 19.32 2.84 7.63
CA ASN A 210 18.72 3.71 6.62
C ASN A 210 17.63 2.98 5.82
N ASN A 211 17.80 1.69 5.51
CA ASN A 211 16.74 0.84 4.95
C ASN A 211 16.73 -0.54 5.61
N GLY A 212 15.57 -1.10 5.89
CA GLY A 212 15.45 -2.42 6.52
C GLY A 212 15.98 -2.41 7.94
N GLY A 213 15.24 -1.82 8.89
CA GLY A 213 15.73 -1.67 10.27
C GLY A 213 16.12 -3.01 10.91
N GLY A 214 15.34 -4.06 10.68
CA GLY A 214 15.72 -5.44 11.01
C GLY A 214 16.44 -6.13 9.86
N ILE A 215 15.77 -6.24 8.71
CA ILE A 215 16.21 -7.06 7.57
C ILE A 215 16.25 -6.24 6.28
N CYS A 216 17.33 -6.40 5.52
CA CYS A 216 17.36 -6.02 4.11
C CYS A 216 17.66 -7.24 3.24
N THR A 217 16.74 -7.59 2.35
CA THR A 217 16.92 -8.67 1.38
C THR A 217 17.13 -8.08 -0.02
N ASN A 218 18.15 -8.55 -0.72
CA ASN A 218 18.44 -8.13 -2.08
C ASN A 218 18.72 -9.35 -2.97
N ASN A 219 17.84 -9.60 -3.93
CA ASN A 219 18.08 -10.61 -4.95
C ASN A 219 18.52 -9.94 -6.27
N GLN A 220 19.64 -10.39 -6.83
CA GLN A 220 20.26 -9.82 -8.03
C GLN A 220 20.43 -10.90 -9.10
N TRP A 221 20.26 -10.54 -10.38
CA TRP A 221 20.50 -11.42 -11.53
C TRP A 221 19.81 -12.80 -11.43
N GLY A 222 18.58 -12.81 -10.91
CA GLY A 222 17.78 -14.03 -10.76
C GLY A 222 17.96 -14.78 -9.44
N GLY A 223 18.78 -14.27 -8.51
CA GLY A 223 19.00 -14.90 -7.20
C GLY A 223 17.71 -15.19 -6.42
N GLN A 224 17.77 -16.20 -5.56
CA GLN A 224 16.61 -16.71 -4.83
C GLN A 224 16.77 -16.53 -3.32
N ILE A 225 15.71 -16.05 -2.66
CA ILE A 225 15.66 -15.88 -1.20
C ILE A 225 14.41 -16.56 -0.66
N GLN A 226 14.56 -17.35 0.39
CA GLN A 226 13.48 -18.08 1.05
C GLN A 226 13.47 -17.75 2.54
N LEU A 227 12.41 -17.08 3.01
CA LEU A 227 12.10 -16.86 4.42
C LEU A 227 11.10 -17.93 4.86
N ASN A 228 11.64 -19.07 5.27
CA ASN A 228 10.91 -20.23 5.79
C ASN A 228 11.11 -20.35 7.31
N SER A 229 11.21 -19.21 7.99
CA SER A 229 11.39 -19.08 9.43
C SER A 229 10.15 -18.45 10.08
N VAL A 230 9.84 -18.87 11.31
CA VAL A 230 8.94 -18.09 12.16
C VAL A 230 9.72 -16.84 12.58
N THR A 231 9.24 -15.68 12.13
CA THR A 231 10.04 -14.44 12.20
C THR A 231 9.30 -13.34 12.96
N THR A 232 9.95 -12.77 13.98
CA THR A 232 9.43 -11.60 14.70
C THR A 232 10.38 -10.42 14.53
N ILE A 233 9.82 -9.28 14.10
CA ILE A 233 10.52 -8.01 13.95
C ILE A 233 9.82 -7.00 14.85
N PHE A 234 10.48 -6.66 15.96
CA PHE A 234 9.93 -5.83 17.02
C PHE A 234 10.74 -4.55 17.21
N ASN A 235 10.05 -3.41 17.22
CA ASN A 235 10.63 -2.09 17.49
C ASN A 235 11.80 -1.74 16.55
N CYS A 236 11.74 -2.18 15.29
CA CYS A 236 12.79 -1.88 14.31
C CYS A 236 12.48 -0.59 13.56
N SER A 237 13.52 0.20 13.26
CA SER A 237 13.34 1.48 12.58
C SER A 237 14.27 1.66 11.38
N ALA A 238 13.77 2.25 10.32
CA ALA A 238 14.54 2.71 9.18
C ALA A 238 14.38 4.22 9.02
N LYS A 239 15.44 4.90 8.59
CA LYS A 239 15.32 6.31 8.18
C LYS A 239 14.45 6.44 6.92
N ASN A 240 14.75 5.66 5.89
CA ASN A 240 14.07 5.71 4.61
C ASN A 240 13.02 4.61 4.51
N ASN A 241 13.39 3.38 4.13
CA ASN A 241 12.40 2.39 3.69
C ASN A 241 12.46 1.10 4.49
N GLY A 242 11.31 0.47 4.73
CA GLY A 242 11.21 -0.82 5.38
C GLY A 242 11.64 -0.74 6.84
N GLY A 243 10.84 -0.10 7.69
CA GLY A 243 11.18 0.08 9.11
C GLY A 243 11.54 -1.24 9.79
N GLY A 244 10.78 -2.30 9.51
CA GLY A 244 11.13 -3.68 9.86
C GLY A 244 11.99 -4.36 8.79
N MET A 245 11.44 -4.48 7.57
CA MET A 245 12.07 -5.19 6.45
C MET A 245 11.95 -4.42 5.14
N ILE A 246 13.03 -4.42 4.36
CA ILE A 246 12.98 -4.09 2.94
C ILE A 246 13.27 -5.34 2.11
N ALA A 247 12.38 -5.61 1.17
CA ALA A 247 12.49 -6.66 0.17
C ALA A 247 12.72 -6.02 -1.19
N SER A 248 13.87 -6.30 -1.81
CA SER A 248 14.26 -5.67 -3.07
C SER A 248 14.82 -6.67 -4.09
N SER A 249 14.49 -6.43 -5.36
CA SER A 249 14.99 -7.20 -6.50
C SER A 249 15.55 -6.26 -7.57
N GLN A 250 16.73 -6.57 -8.09
CA GLN A 250 17.39 -5.79 -9.14
C GLN A 250 17.81 -6.67 -10.30
N TRP A 251 17.57 -6.22 -11.54
CA TRP A 251 17.89 -6.98 -12.76
C TRP A 251 17.40 -8.42 -12.64
N GLY A 252 16.21 -8.57 -12.08
CA GLY A 252 15.78 -9.78 -11.41
C GLY A 252 15.30 -10.87 -12.34
N TYR A 253 15.82 -11.00 -13.57
CA TYR A 253 15.39 -11.97 -14.58
C TYR A 253 15.18 -13.38 -13.98
N THR A 254 13.96 -13.71 -13.54
CA THR A 254 13.53 -14.94 -12.81
C THR A 254 13.81 -15.04 -11.29
N GLY A 255 14.27 -13.98 -10.65
CA GLY A 255 14.55 -13.91 -9.21
C GLY A 255 13.28 -13.96 -8.38
N CYS A 256 13.38 -14.55 -7.18
CA CYS A 256 12.24 -14.72 -6.31
C CYS A 256 12.58 -14.49 -4.84
N LEU A 257 11.62 -13.93 -4.12
CA LEU A 257 11.58 -13.93 -2.66
C LEU A 257 10.28 -14.60 -2.22
N ASN A 258 10.41 -15.70 -1.49
CA ASN A 258 9.28 -16.44 -0.94
C ASN A 258 9.29 -16.38 0.59
N ILE A 259 8.17 -15.95 1.17
CA ILE A 259 7.93 -15.98 2.62
C ILE A 259 6.84 -17.03 2.88
N THR A 260 7.21 -18.11 3.55
CA THR A 260 6.38 -19.33 3.66
C THR A 260 6.04 -19.71 5.09
N LYS A 261 6.54 -18.97 6.08
CA LYS A 261 6.25 -19.15 7.51
C LYS A 261 5.91 -17.83 8.17
N ASN A 262 5.16 -17.92 9.27
CA ASN A 262 4.57 -16.78 9.94
C ASN A 262 5.58 -15.67 10.21
N ILE A 263 5.21 -14.45 9.82
CA ILE A 263 6.04 -13.25 10.02
C ILE A 263 5.25 -12.16 10.72
N ILE A 264 5.86 -11.54 11.73
CA ILE A 264 5.22 -10.58 12.62
C ILE A 264 6.06 -9.30 12.67
N PHE A 265 5.42 -8.16 12.41
CA PHE A 265 5.97 -6.81 12.51
C PHE A 265 5.21 -6.04 13.60
N ILE A 266 5.93 -5.52 14.58
CA ILE A 266 5.36 -4.77 15.70
C ILE A 266 6.21 -3.52 15.93
N ASP A 267 5.57 -2.36 16.08
CA ASP A 267 6.23 -1.10 16.42
C ASP A 267 7.35 -0.71 15.42
N CYS A 268 7.18 -1.08 14.15
CA CYS A 268 8.18 -0.81 13.13
C CYS A 268 7.96 0.56 12.46
N ASN A 269 9.02 1.35 12.27
CA ASN A 269 8.91 2.73 11.80
C ASN A 269 9.87 3.07 10.66
N ALA A 270 9.37 3.70 9.59
CA ALA A 270 10.15 4.27 8.49
C ALA A 270 10.01 5.81 8.51
N SER A 271 10.92 6.51 9.17
CA SER A 271 10.68 7.91 9.62
C SER A 271 10.52 8.93 8.50
N GLU A 272 11.19 8.73 7.37
CA GLU A 272 11.18 9.67 6.23
C GLU A 272 10.75 9.00 4.91
N GLY A 273 10.60 7.67 4.86
CA GLY A 273 10.23 6.96 3.63
C GLY A 273 9.09 5.97 3.81
N PHE A 274 9.22 4.78 3.22
CA PHE A 274 8.07 3.96 2.87
C PHE A 274 8.06 2.60 3.58
N GLY A 275 6.86 2.09 3.90
CA GLY A 275 6.68 0.75 4.46
C GLY A 275 7.23 0.63 5.88
N GLY A 276 6.43 1.00 6.88
CA GLY A 276 6.88 0.96 8.28
C GLY A 276 7.23 -0.47 8.73
N GLY A 277 6.41 -1.45 8.36
CA GLY A 277 6.73 -2.87 8.54
C GLY A 277 7.56 -3.42 7.38
N LEU A 278 7.00 -3.40 6.18
CA LEU A 278 7.55 -4.00 4.98
C LEU A 278 7.55 -3.01 3.81
N CYS A 279 8.69 -2.88 3.13
CA CYS A 279 8.79 -2.20 1.83
C CYS A 279 9.20 -3.21 0.74
N VAL A 280 8.40 -3.34 -0.32
CA VAL A 280 8.63 -4.25 -1.45
C VAL A 280 8.97 -3.42 -2.70
N LEU A 281 10.20 -3.55 -3.20
CA LEU A 281 10.73 -2.86 -4.37
C LEU A 281 11.20 -3.89 -5.41
N PHE A 282 10.30 -4.33 -6.28
CA PHE A 282 10.57 -5.45 -7.19
C PHE A 282 10.53 -5.04 -8.66
N SER A 283 11.58 -5.40 -9.38
CA SER A 283 11.71 -5.27 -10.83
C SER A 283 11.97 -6.64 -11.47
N SER A 284 11.13 -7.02 -12.43
CA SER A 284 11.28 -8.25 -13.24
C SER A 284 11.36 -9.55 -12.41
N ALA A 285 10.73 -9.59 -11.24
CA ALA A 285 10.89 -10.65 -10.24
C ALA A 285 9.60 -10.99 -9.51
N ILE A 286 9.63 -12.08 -8.74
CA ILE A 286 8.48 -12.62 -8.02
C ILE A 286 8.62 -12.38 -6.52
N PHE A 287 7.63 -11.75 -5.91
CA PHE A 287 7.46 -11.70 -4.47
C PHE A 287 6.24 -12.53 -4.07
N ASN A 288 6.44 -13.53 -3.22
CA ASN A 288 5.36 -14.36 -2.71
C ASN A 288 5.36 -14.35 -1.18
N MET A 289 4.20 -14.05 -0.61
CA MET A 289 3.92 -14.25 0.81
C MET A 289 2.74 -15.22 0.94
N THR A 290 3.03 -16.49 1.22
CA THR A 290 2.03 -17.59 1.30
C THR A 290 1.75 -18.01 2.75
N CYS A 291 2.11 -17.17 3.71
CA CYS A 291 1.99 -17.42 5.13
C CYS A 291 1.19 -16.32 5.83
N ASP A 292 0.72 -16.62 7.05
CA ASP A 292 0.10 -15.61 7.90
C ASP A 292 1.11 -14.51 8.24
N ALA A 293 0.69 -13.26 8.04
CA ALA A 293 1.50 -12.10 8.36
C ALA A 293 0.72 -11.12 9.23
N ARG A 294 1.37 -10.58 10.27
CA ARG A 294 0.77 -9.58 11.14
C ARG A 294 1.61 -8.32 11.19
N PHE A 295 0.97 -7.18 10.99
CA PHE A 295 1.53 -5.85 11.15
C PHE A 295 0.75 -5.11 12.23
N THR A 296 1.45 -4.56 13.22
CA THR A 296 0.80 -3.83 14.31
C THR A 296 1.60 -2.62 14.69
N ASN A 297 0.92 -1.46 14.74
CA ASN A 297 1.52 -0.20 15.15
C ASN A 297 2.74 0.18 14.28
N CYS A 298 2.66 -0.05 12.98
CA CYS A 298 3.71 0.30 12.02
C CYS A 298 3.47 1.69 11.42
N HIS A 299 4.54 2.45 11.21
CA HIS A 299 4.49 3.87 10.85
C HIS A 299 5.42 4.22 9.68
N SER A 300 4.99 5.09 8.77
CA SER A 300 5.85 5.60 7.68
C SER A 300 5.34 6.91 7.06
N SER A 301 6.05 7.47 6.08
CA SER A 301 5.53 8.57 5.25
C SER A 301 4.45 8.09 4.26
N VAL A 302 4.62 6.88 3.72
CA VAL A 302 3.70 6.21 2.76
C VAL A 302 3.68 4.70 3.02
N GLY A 303 2.50 4.11 3.16
CA GLY A 303 2.33 2.69 3.43
C GLY A 303 2.74 2.35 4.86
N GLY A 304 1.87 2.60 5.84
CA GLY A 304 2.23 2.49 7.26
C GLY A 304 2.71 1.10 7.65
N ALA A 305 1.99 0.06 7.21
CA ALA A 305 2.43 -1.32 7.34
C ALA A 305 3.26 -1.77 6.14
N ILE A 306 2.68 -1.66 4.95
CA ILE A 306 3.25 -2.22 3.71
C ILE A 306 3.32 -1.14 2.64
N TYR A 307 4.48 -1.02 2.00
CA TYR A 307 4.64 -0.27 0.76
C TYR A 307 5.04 -1.21 -0.37
N ILE A 308 4.41 -1.04 -1.54
CA ILE A 308 4.68 -1.85 -2.73
C ILE A 308 4.95 -0.93 -3.92
N SER A 309 6.07 -1.13 -4.60
CA SER A 309 6.38 -0.44 -5.85
C SER A 309 7.13 -1.33 -6.84
N SER A 310 6.83 -1.12 -8.12
CA SER A 310 7.54 -1.71 -9.27
C SER A 310 8.04 -0.58 -10.16
N PRO A 311 9.32 -0.19 -10.04
CA PRO A 311 9.86 1.00 -10.72
C PRO A 311 10.22 0.77 -12.20
N GLU A 312 10.32 -0.48 -12.67
CA GLU A 312 10.60 -0.77 -14.07
C GLU A 312 9.31 -0.90 -14.91
N ILE A 313 9.35 -0.37 -16.14
CA ILE A 313 8.20 -0.23 -17.04
C ILE A 313 8.13 -1.37 -18.08
N ASN A 314 9.23 -2.13 -18.27
CA ASN A 314 9.38 -3.01 -19.45
C ASN A 314 9.20 -4.51 -19.16
N HIS A 315 9.11 -4.91 -17.90
CA HIS A 315 9.02 -6.30 -17.50
C HIS A 315 8.04 -6.43 -16.34
N ALA A 316 7.14 -7.40 -16.41
CA ALA A 316 6.16 -7.63 -15.36
C ALA A 316 6.86 -8.25 -14.13
N SER A 317 6.79 -7.57 -13.00
CA SER A 317 6.94 -8.20 -11.69
C SER A 317 5.64 -8.96 -11.36
N GLU A 318 5.71 -9.91 -10.43
CA GLU A 318 4.52 -10.56 -9.88
C GLU A 318 4.58 -10.51 -8.34
N ILE A 319 3.52 -10.02 -7.70
CA ILE A 319 3.48 -9.79 -6.26
C ILE A 319 2.20 -10.40 -5.69
N TYR A 320 2.35 -11.50 -4.95
CA TYR A 320 1.23 -12.26 -4.39
C TYR A 320 1.24 -12.29 -2.86
N PHE A 321 0.07 -12.04 -2.27
CA PHE A 321 -0.20 -12.22 -0.86
C PHE A 321 -1.33 -13.25 -0.70
N ASP A 322 -0.96 -14.49 -0.44
CA ASP A 322 -1.88 -15.64 -0.35
C ASP A 322 -2.10 -16.16 1.08
N GLY A 323 -1.40 -15.59 2.07
CA GLY A 323 -1.64 -15.90 3.47
C GLY A 323 -2.74 -15.04 4.12
N ASN A 324 -3.04 -15.30 5.41
CA ASN A 324 -3.91 -14.42 6.20
C ASN A 324 -3.13 -13.18 6.66
N ILE A 325 -3.39 -12.04 6.01
CA ILE A 325 -2.67 -10.79 6.26
C ILE A 325 -3.50 -9.90 7.20
N LYS A 326 -2.96 -9.63 8.39
CA LYS A 326 -3.61 -8.78 9.41
C LYS A 326 -2.81 -7.51 9.63
N ILE A 327 -3.43 -6.36 9.40
CA ILE A 327 -2.83 -5.04 9.59
C ILE A 327 -3.66 -4.26 10.59
N LYS A 328 -3.05 -3.81 11.68
CA LYS A 328 -3.76 -3.14 12.76
C LYS A 328 -3.03 -1.91 13.29
N GLN A 329 -3.75 -0.81 13.50
CA GLN A 329 -3.20 0.39 14.15
C GLN A 329 -1.97 0.95 13.42
N CYS A 330 -1.88 0.73 12.11
CA CYS A 330 -0.78 1.25 11.31
C CYS A 330 -1.16 2.63 10.76
N SER A 331 -0.17 3.50 10.61
CA SER A 331 -0.44 4.82 10.04
C SER A 331 0.66 5.29 9.10
N SER A 332 0.28 6.17 8.18
CA SER A 332 1.23 6.89 7.35
C SER A 332 0.87 8.36 7.27
N LEU A 333 1.85 9.21 6.95
CA LEU A 333 1.60 10.64 6.85
C LEU A 333 0.68 10.99 5.66
N SER A 334 0.90 10.38 4.49
CA SER A 334 0.27 10.85 3.25
C SER A 334 -0.66 9.83 2.56
N LYS A 335 -0.25 8.56 2.48
CA LYS A 335 -0.90 7.59 1.60
C LYS A 335 -0.85 6.20 2.19
N GLY A 336 -2.00 5.55 2.34
CA GLY A 336 -2.08 4.14 2.72
C GLY A 336 -1.67 3.92 4.17
N GLY A 337 -2.57 4.15 5.13
CA GLY A 337 -2.25 3.91 6.54
C GLY A 337 -1.89 2.46 6.83
N GLY A 338 -2.58 1.51 6.19
CA GLY A 338 -2.17 0.11 6.15
C GLY A 338 -1.23 -0.17 4.99
N ILE A 339 -1.73 -0.06 3.76
CA ILE A 339 -1.02 -0.45 2.54
C ILE A 339 -0.97 0.71 1.56
N ALA A 340 0.19 0.99 0.98
CA ALA A 340 0.30 1.86 -0.19
C ALA A 340 0.93 1.12 -1.36
N CYS A 341 0.29 1.23 -2.53
CA CYS A 341 0.77 0.71 -3.80
C CYS A 341 1.00 1.86 -4.77
N GLU A 342 2.22 1.99 -5.28
CA GLU A 342 2.62 3.00 -6.27
C GLU A 342 3.25 2.29 -7.46
N ILE A 343 2.41 1.96 -8.45
CA ILE A 343 2.73 1.06 -9.55
C ILE A 343 2.73 1.83 -10.87
N GLN A 344 3.89 1.90 -11.52
CA GLN A 344 4.02 2.53 -12.84
C GLN A 344 3.54 1.61 -13.97
N TYR A 345 3.72 0.30 -13.83
CA TYR A 345 3.33 -0.70 -14.82
C TYR A 345 1.86 -1.14 -14.64
N ILE A 346 0.98 -0.71 -15.55
CA ILE A 346 -0.47 -0.89 -15.42
C ILE A 346 -0.97 -2.35 -15.39
N HIS A 347 -0.13 -3.33 -15.75
CA HIS A 347 -0.53 -4.74 -15.76
C HIS A 347 -0.04 -5.55 -14.55
N LEU A 348 0.74 -4.97 -13.64
CA LEU A 348 1.11 -5.67 -12.40
C LEU A 348 -0.13 -5.98 -11.59
N ILE A 349 -0.32 -7.25 -11.24
CA ILE A 349 -1.42 -7.70 -10.39
C ILE A 349 -0.92 -7.77 -8.94
N ILE A 350 -1.67 -7.14 -8.05
CA ILE A 350 -1.56 -7.28 -6.61
C ILE A 350 -2.86 -7.90 -6.13
N ALA A 351 -2.78 -9.14 -5.66
CA ALA A 351 -3.93 -9.89 -5.19
C ALA A 351 -3.79 -10.23 -3.69
N PHE A 352 -4.87 -9.99 -2.95
CA PHE A 352 -5.02 -10.44 -1.58
C PHE A 352 -6.22 -11.38 -1.47
N THR A 353 -5.97 -12.61 -1.03
CA THR A 353 -7.04 -13.60 -0.83
C THR A 353 -7.74 -13.43 0.52
N ASN A 354 -6.98 -13.09 1.57
CA ASN A 354 -7.48 -12.92 2.93
C ASN A 354 -6.77 -11.77 3.66
N LEU A 355 -7.25 -10.54 3.46
CA LEU A 355 -6.68 -9.31 4.03
C LEU A 355 -7.64 -8.67 5.05
N HIS A 356 -7.15 -8.45 6.26
CA HIS A 356 -7.87 -7.76 7.32
C HIS A 356 -7.12 -6.50 7.78
N ILE A 357 -7.67 -5.33 7.49
CA ILE A 357 -7.13 -4.04 7.94
C ILE A 357 -8.06 -3.44 9.00
N GLU A 358 -7.51 -3.03 10.14
CA GLU A 358 -8.26 -2.41 11.24
C GLU A 358 -7.55 -1.18 11.80
N ASP A 359 -8.31 -0.09 12.00
CA ASP A 359 -7.86 1.09 12.76
C ASP A 359 -6.59 1.74 12.18
N CYS A 360 -6.49 1.77 10.85
CA CYS A 360 -5.37 2.38 10.14
C CYS A 360 -5.67 3.81 9.69
N LYS A 361 -4.64 4.65 9.58
CA LYS A 361 -4.79 6.09 9.32
C LYS A 361 -3.79 6.67 8.33
N SER A 362 -4.24 7.56 7.44
CA SER A 362 -3.37 8.37 6.57
C SER A 362 -4.11 9.58 6.02
N GLU A 363 -3.45 10.50 5.33
CA GLU A 363 -4.16 11.57 4.63
C GLU A 363 -5.09 11.00 3.55
N ASN A 364 -4.59 10.18 2.61
CA ASN A 364 -5.38 9.50 1.60
C ASN A 364 -5.31 7.98 1.77
N GLY A 365 -6.45 7.28 1.70
CA GLY A 365 -6.49 5.82 1.78
C GLY A 365 -6.13 5.29 3.17
N GLY A 366 -6.94 5.59 4.19
CA GLY A 366 -6.62 5.24 5.58
C GLY A 366 -6.28 3.76 5.78
N GLY A 367 -6.98 2.87 5.09
CA GLY A 367 -6.61 1.46 4.97
C GLY A 367 -5.62 1.22 3.84
N ILE A 368 -6.06 1.46 2.60
CA ILE A 368 -5.29 1.20 1.38
C ILE A 368 -5.27 2.46 0.51
N HIS A 369 -4.09 2.80 0.00
CA HIS A 369 -3.96 3.72 -1.12
C HIS A 369 -3.39 2.97 -2.32
N GLN A 370 -4.09 2.98 -3.44
CA GLN A 370 -3.66 2.39 -4.68
C GLN A 370 -3.53 3.46 -5.77
N ASN A 371 -2.40 3.43 -6.47
CA ASN A 371 -2.13 4.21 -7.66
C ASN A 371 -1.47 3.32 -8.72
N GLY A 372 -2.21 3.05 -9.81
CA GLY A 372 -1.78 2.14 -10.87
C GLY A 372 -1.74 0.65 -10.49
N GLY A 373 -1.48 -0.22 -11.47
CA GLY A 373 -1.56 -1.68 -11.29
C GLY A 373 -2.98 -2.20 -11.05
N ILE A 374 -3.18 -3.50 -11.15
CA ILE A 374 -4.45 -4.20 -10.86
C ILE A 374 -4.46 -4.55 -9.37
N LEU A 375 -5.49 -4.14 -8.64
CA LEU A 375 -5.71 -4.53 -7.25
C LEU A 375 -6.92 -5.45 -7.15
N ASN A 376 -6.68 -6.68 -6.71
CA ASN A 376 -7.74 -7.66 -6.49
C ASN A 376 -7.89 -7.94 -4.99
N LEU A 377 -9.08 -7.70 -4.48
CA LEU A 377 -9.45 -7.96 -3.09
C LEU A 377 -10.69 -8.85 -3.06
N GLY A 378 -10.55 -10.06 -2.53
CA GLY A 378 -11.64 -11.04 -2.49
C GLY A 378 -12.63 -10.86 -1.34
N GLN A 379 -13.75 -11.57 -1.40
CA GLN A 379 -14.87 -11.53 -0.43
C GLN A 379 -14.50 -11.81 1.04
N GLN A 380 -13.37 -12.46 1.31
CA GLN A 380 -12.91 -12.72 2.68
C GLN A 380 -12.19 -11.51 3.29
N CYS A 381 -11.86 -10.50 2.48
CA CYS A 381 -11.14 -9.32 2.95
C CYS A 381 -12.07 -8.37 3.71
N THR A 382 -11.53 -7.71 4.73
CA THR A 382 -12.25 -6.71 5.54
C THR A 382 -11.38 -5.48 5.78
N ILE A 383 -11.92 -4.28 5.62
CA ILE A 383 -11.27 -3.01 5.97
C ILE A 383 -12.18 -2.27 6.94
N ARG A 384 -11.75 -2.09 8.19
CA ARG A 384 -12.61 -1.54 9.25
C ARG A 384 -11.97 -0.44 10.06
N LYS A 385 -12.77 0.54 10.47
CA LYS A 385 -12.37 1.66 11.34
C LYS A 385 -11.18 2.48 10.78
N CYS A 386 -10.94 2.40 9.48
CA CYS A 386 -9.85 3.13 8.86
C CYS A 386 -10.24 4.58 8.63
N THR A 387 -9.30 5.49 8.84
CA THR A 387 -9.54 6.95 8.77
C THR A 387 -8.60 7.60 7.76
N SER A 388 -9.18 8.35 6.84
CA SER A 388 -8.47 9.35 6.05
C SER A 388 -8.56 10.70 6.78
N GLU A 389 -7.43 11.26 7.21
CA GLU A 389 -7.36 12.52 7.97
C GLU A 389 -6.94 13.67 7.05
N GLY A 390 -7.92 14.47 6.61
CA GLY A 390 -7.66 15.62 5.75
C GLY A 390 -7.51 15.31 4.25
N GLY A 391 -7.68 14.06 3.84
CA GLY A 391 -7.73 13.64 2.44
C GLY A 391 -9.00 12.86 2.13
N ASN A 392 -8.90 11.82 1.28
CA ASN A 392 -10.05 11.03 0.82
C ASN A 392 -9.88 9.51 1.01
N GLY A 393 -10.99 8.77 0.99
CA GLY A 393 -10.98 7.31 0.99
C GLY A 393 -10.54 6.72 2.33
N GLY A 394 -11.43 6.70 3.32
CA GLY A 394 -11.07 6.20 4.66
C GLY A 394 -10.61 4.76 4.66
N GLY A 395 -11.30 3.89 3.93
CA GLY A 395 -10.90 2.49 3.73
C GLY A 395 -9.94 2.34 2.56
N LEU A 396 -10.34 2.81 1.38
CA LEU A 396 -9.60 2.67 0.12
C LEU A 396 -9.61 3.99 -0.66
N TYR A 397 -8.42 4.46 -1.01
CA TYR A 397 -8.23 5.44 -2.07
C TYR A 397 -7.73 4.70 -3.31
N PHE A 398 -8.44 4.84 -4.42
CA PHE A 398 -8.14 4.13 -5.65
C PHE A 398 -7.98 5.12 -6.82
N ASN A 399 -6.80 5.09 -7.42
CA ASN A 399 -6.47 5.81 -8.66
C ASN A 399 -5.90 4.81 -9.67
N GLY A 400 -6.77 4.08 -10.34
CA GLY A 400 -6.37 2.98 -11.22
C GLY A 400 -6.87 3.14 -12.64
N ARG A 401 -6.06 2.65 -13.59
CA ARG A 401 -6.37 2.51 -15.02
C ARG A 401 -6.43 1.03 -15.41
N THR A 402 -7.08 0.21 -14.60
CA THR A 402 -6.79 -1.24 -14.57
C THR A 402 -8.02 -2.09 -14.27
N ASN A 403 -7.96 -3.37 -14.66
CA ASN A 403 -9.01 -4.37 -14.48
C ASN A 403 -9.09 -4.91 -13.04
N SER A 404 -9.34 -4.02 -12.08
CA SER A 404 -9.35 -4.33 -10.65
C SER A 404 -10.71 -4.89 -10.20
N ILE A 405 -10.66 -5.88 -9.30
CA ILE A 405 -11.84 -6.52 -8.69
C ILE A 405 -11.82 -6.24 -7.18
N ILE A 406 -12.84 -5.55 -6.68
CA ILE A 406 -12.97 -5.16 -5.28
C ILE A 406 -14.26 -5.75 -4.72
N GLU A 407 -14.15 -6.84 -3.96
CA GLU A 407 -15.30 -7.54 -3.34
C GLU A 407 -15.23 -7.49 -1.80
N VAL A 408 -14.69 -6.41 -1.24
CA VAL A 408 -14.34 -6.29 0.20
C VAL A 408 -15.51 -5.81 1.07
N THR A 409 -15.51 -6.22 2.34
CA THR A 409 -16.36 -5.62 3.37
C THR A 409 -15.68 -4.41 4.03
N PHE A 410 -16.35 -3.25 4.00
CA PHE A 410 -15.93 -2.02 4.67
C PHE A 410 -16.82 -1.73 5.89
N GLU A 411 -16.23 -1.47 7.05
CA GLU A 411 -16.99 -1.18 8.27
C GLU A 411 -16.45 0.04 9.02
N HIS A 412 -17.28 1.05 9.30
CA HIS A 412 -16.89 2.21 10.11
C HIS A 412 -15.68 2.97 9.57
N CYS A 413 -15.46 2.93 8.26
CA CYS A 413 -14.40 3.69 7.59
C CYS A 413 -14.84 5.14 7.38
N ARG A 414 -13.88 6.07 7.45
CA ARG A 414 -14.18 7.50 7.37
C ARG A 414 -13.12 8.33 6.69
N SER A 415 -13.55 9.42 6.07
CA SER A 415 -12.68 10.47 5.55
C SER A 415 -13.09 11.80 6.21
N THR A 416 -12.12 12.61 6.63
CA THR A 416 -12.36 13.89 7.30
C THR A 416 -11.81 15.04 6.48
N ASN A 417 -12.40 16.22 6.68
CA ASN A 417 -11.98 17.45 6.02
C ASN A 417 -10.59 17.86 6.46
N SER A 418 -9.82 18.47 5.56
CA SER A 418 -8.55 19.07 5.91
C SER A 418 -8.77 20.27 6.82
N THR A 419 -8.10 20.26 7.97
CA THR A 419 -8.05 21.41 8.89
C THR A 419 -7.07 22.48 8.42
N ASP A 420 -6.34 22.26 7.32
CA ASP A 420 -5.40 23.23 6.76
C ASP A 420 -6.13 24.38 6.07
N THR A 421 -6.31 25.47 6.83
CA THR A 421 -6.94 26.72 6.37
C THR A 421 -6.11 27.50 5.33
N SER A 422 -4.88 27.07 5.01
CA SER A 422 -4.06 27.69 3.97
C SER A 422 -4.43 27.24 2.55
N MET A 423 -5.13 26.10 2.42
CA MET A 423 -5.62 25.62 1.14
C MET A 423 -6.97 26.29 0.80
N HIS A 424 -6.97 27.14 -0.22
CA HIS A 424 -8.17 27.84 -0.70
C HIS A 424 -9.29 26.89 -1.20
N TYR A 425 -8.99 25.61 -1.45
CA TYR A 425 -9.92 24.55 -1.84
C TYR A 425 -9.40 23.19 -1.33
N SER A 426 -9.84 22.72 -0.14
CA SER A 426 -9.46 21.37 0.31
C SER A 426 -10.42 20.33 -0.29
N GLN A 427 -9.97 19.65 -1.35
CA GLN A 427 -10.68 18.50 -1.97
C GLN A 427 -10.53 17.26 -1.08
N SER A 428 -11.21 17.27 0.07
CA SER A 428 -11.04 16.30 1.16
C SER A 428 -12.40 15.89 1.75
N GLY A 429 -12.44 14.82 2.53
CA GLY A 429 -13.69 14.36 3.14
C GLY A 429 -14.61 13.61 2.18
N TYR A 430 -14.08 13.09 1.07
CA TYR A 430 -14.86 12.34 0.08
C TYR A 430 -14.65 10.83 0.26
N GLY A 431 -15.75 10.06 0.12
CA GLY A 431 -15.66 8.60 0.09
C GLY A 431 -15.22 8.02 1.42
N GLY A 432 -16.13 7.96 2.41
CA GLY A 432 -15.78 7.48 3.76
C GLY A 432 -15.18 6.07 3.74
N ALA A 433 -15.76 5.15 2.96
CA ALA A 433 -15.16 3.85 2.69
C ALA A 433 -14.22 3.90 1.48
N ILE A 434 -14.71 4.37 0.33
CA ILE A 434 -13.95 4.33 -0.92
C ILE A 434 -13.99 5.68 -1.63
N PHE A 435 -12.82 6.18 -1.96
CA PHE A 435 -12.65 7.26 -2.94
C PHE A 435 -12.06 6.69 -4.23
N LEU A 436 -12.78 6.85 -5.33
CA LEU A 436 -12.34 6.42 -6.66
C LEU A 436 -12.16 7.63 -7.58
N THR A 437 -10.99 7.71 -8.19
CA THR A 437 -10.72 8.66 -9.26
C THR A 437 -10.20 7.95 -10.49
N TYR A 438 -10.67 8.35 -11.67
CA TYR A 438 -10.31 7.73 -12.94
C TYR A 438 -9.97 8.78 -14.00
N TYR A 439 -8.84 8.59 -14.71
CA TYR A 439 -8.35 9.47 -15.77
C TYR A 439 -8.20 8.72 -17.09
N PHE A 440 -8.93 9.12 -18.13
CA PHE A 440 -8.78 8.59 -19.50
C PHE A 440 -7.63 9.25 -20.27
N TYR A 441 -6.78 8.43 -20.88
CA TYR A 441 -5.79 8.85 -21.87
C TYR A 441 -6.18 8.34 -23.26
N SER A 442 -5.92 9.13 -24.29
CA SER A 442 -6.22 8.80 -25.69
C SER A 442 -5.48 7.57 -26.23
N SER A 443 -4.50 7.05 -25.49
CA SER A 443 -3.72 5.84 -25.79
C SER A 443 -4.29 4.56 -25.16
N ASP A 444 -5.31 4.66 -24.31
CA ASP A 444 -5.88 3.52 -23.59
C ASP A 444 -6.80 2.71 -24.54
N ASN A 445 -6.20 1.93 -25.43
CA ASN A 445 -6.89 1.01 -26.35
C ASN A 445 -7.45 -0.25 -25.64
N ILE A 446 -7.36 -0.32 -24.31
CA ILE A 446 -7.77 -1.47 -23.50
C ILE A 446 -9.06 -1.10 -22.75
N ARG A 447 -10.07 -1.97 -22.83
CA ARG A 447 -11.29 -1.90 -22.01
C ARG A 447 -10.91 -2.13 -20.55
N ASN A 448 -10.52 -1.06 -19.86
CA ASN A 448 -10.31 -1.08 -18.42
C ASN A 448 -11.67 -1.05 -17.72
N SER A 449 -11.87 -1.94 -16.76
CA SER A 449 -13.11 -2.06 -15.98
C SER A 449 -12.79 -2.21 -14.50
N ILE A 450 -13.57 -1.56 -13.65
CA ILE A 450 -13.49 -1.74 -12.19
C ILE A 450 -14.80 -2.38 -11.76
N SER A 451 -14.72 -3.58 -11.21
CA SER A 451 -15.86 -4.22 -10.55
C SER A 451 -15.76 -3.99 -9.05
N ILE A 452 -16.75 -3.30 -8.49
CA ILE A 452 -16.97 -3.13 -7.06
C ILE A 452 -18.28 -3.83 -6.72
N SER A 453 -18.29 -5.15 -6.93
CA SER A 453 -19.49 -5.96 -6.78
C SER A 453 -19.48 -6.72 -5.46
N GLY A 454 -20.67 -6.98 -4.91
CA GLY A 454 -20.82 -7.77 -3.69
C GLY A 454 -20.19 -7.17 -2.42
N ILE A 455 -19.73 -5.92 -2.45
CA ILE A 455 -19.18 -5.24 -1.27
C ILE A 455 -20.29 -4.98 -0.24
N GLU A 456 -19.91 -4.94 1.04
CA GLU A 456 -20.79 -4.52 2.13
C GLU A 456 -20.15 -3.33 2.83
N VAL A 457 -20.84 -2.19 2.84
CA VAL A 457 -20.40 -0.97 3.54
C VAL A 457 -21.35 -0.66 4.68
N ILE A 458 -20.84 -0.76 5.90
CA ILE A 458 -21.60 -0.56 7.14
C ILE A 458 -21.03 0.62 7.90
N GLY A 459 -21.84 1.67 8.07
CA GLY A 459 -21.51 2.80 8.94
C GLY A 459 -20.41 3.70 8.38
N GLY A 460 -20.79 4.87 7.86
CA GLY A 460 -19.91 6.03 7.76
C GLY A 460 -20.13 6.92 8.99
N PRO A 461 -19.17 7.75 9.44
CA PRO A 461 -19.44 8.67 10.53
C PRO A 461 -20.35 9.82 10.07
N ILE A 462 -21.14 10.30 11.03
CA ILE A 462 -21.57 11.68 11.08
C ILE A 462 -20.31 12.50 11.33
N ILE A 463 -19.79 13.16 10.30
CA ILE A 463 -18.79 14.20 10.54
C ILE A 463 -19.58 15.34 11.19
N HIS A 464 -19.42 15.51 12.50
CA HIS A 464 -19.61 16.82 13.09
C HIS A 464 -18.35 17.60 12.79
N ASN A 465 -18.45 18.67 12.00
CA ASN A 465 -17.46 19.75 12.10
C ASN A 465 -17.24 20.03 13.59
N THR A 466 -16.05 19.74 14.13
CA THR A 466 -15.70 19.94 15.54
C THR A 466 -15.57 21.42 15.92
N PHE A 467 -16.28 22.33 15.24
CA PHE A 467 -16.31 23.74 15.55
C PHE A 467 -17.48 24.15 16.47
N GLU A 468 -18.51 23.31 16.66
CA GLU A 468 -19.73 23.77 17.35
C GLU A 468 -19.81 23.49 18.86
N GLU A 469 -18.97 22.63 19.47
CA GLU A 469 -19.15 22.30 20.90
C GLU A 469 -18.38 23.15 21.91
N ASN A 470 -17.57 24.15 21.49
CA ASN A 470 -16.90 25.07 22.42
C ASN A 470 -17.16 26.56 22.19
N ALA A 471 -18.07 26.93 21.29
CA ALA A 471 -18.48 28.33 21.13
C ALA A 471 -19.73 28.63 21.96
N GLY A 472 -19.56 28.69 23.28
CA GLY A 472 -20.48 29.44 24.12
C GLY A 472 -20.56 30.88 23.59
N HIS A 473 -21.70 31.26 23.04
CA HIS A 473 -22.20 32.64 22.89
C HIS A 473 -21.12 33.71 22.61
N VAL A 474 -20.41 33.60 21.48
CA VAL A 474 -19.73 34.74 20.86
C VAL A 474 -20.09 34.76 19.39
N ILE A 475 -21.06 35.59 19.04
CA ILE A 475 -21.24 36.06 17.67
C ILE A 475 -20.03 36.94 17.36
N PRO A 476 -19.13 36.60 16.42
CA PRO A 476 -18.11 37.52 15.99
C PRO A 476 -18.78 38.56 15.09
N THR A 477 -19.24 39.65 15.69
CA THR A 477 -19.52 40.87 14.96
C THR A 477 -18.20 41.39 14.40
N ASN A 478 -18.12 41.51 13.07
CA ASN A 478 -17.05 42.11 12.27
C ASN A 478 -15.96 41.19 11.71
N ASN A 479 -16.37 40.07 11.08
CA ASN A 479 -15.59 39.53 9.97
C ASN A 479 -16.35 39.77 8.66
N THR A 480 -16.08 40.90 8.01
CA THR A 480 -16.69 41.31 6.72
C THR A 480 -16.02 40.65 5.51
N ASP A 481 -15.28 39.56 5.70
CA ASP A 481 -14.63 38.85 4.61
C ASP A 481 -15.49 37.67 4.12
N LEU A 482 -16.50 38.00 3.31
CA LEU A 482 -17.35 37.06 2.56
C LEU A 482 -16.60 36.39 1.38
N SER A 483 -15.27 36.53 1.29
CA SER A 483 -14.46 36.04 0.16
C SER A 483 -13.76 34.68 0.36
N LYS A 484 -14.01 33.99 1.48
CA LYS A 484 -13.49 32.63 1.69
C LYS A 484 -14.59 31.59 1.42
N PRO A 485 -14.54 30.85 0.29
CA PRO A 485 -15.52 29.79 0.03
C PRO A 485 -15.39 28.70 1.10
N TYR A 486 -16.50 28.38 1.76
CA TYR A 486 -16.59 27.18 2.60
C TYR A 486 -16.31 25.93 1.76
N GLN A 487 -15.50 25.04 2.32
CA GLN A 487 -14.89 23.86 1.71
C GLN A 487 -15.94 22.88 1.15
N ASP A 488 -15.82 22.51 -0.12
CA ASP A 488 -16.59 21.42 -0.73
C ASP A 488 -16.04 20.09 -0.21
N SER A 489 -16.71 19.53 0.79
CA SER A 489 -16.33 18.28 1.45
C SER A 489 -17.56 17.52 1.93
N GLY A 490 -17.39 16.25 2.34
CA GLY A 490 -18.49 15.46 2.91
C GLY A 490 -19.46 14.89 1.87
N PHE A 491 -18.95 14.46 0.73
CA PHE A 491 -19.72 13.81 -0.35
C PHE A 491 -19.43 12.31 -0.41
N GLY A 492 -20.46 11.50 -0.68
CA GLY A 492 -20.31 10.06 -0.86
C GLY A 492 -19.90 9.37 0.44
N GLY A 493 -20.85 9.22 1.37
CA GLY A 493 -20.57 8.70 2.71
C GLY A 493 -19.90 7.33 2.71
N ALA A 494 -20.31 6.45 1.79
CA ALA A 494 -19.60 5.23 1.47
C ALA A 494 -18.62 5.43 0.31
N ILE A 495 -19.12 5.81 -0.86
CA ILE A 495 -18.36 5.86 -2.12
C ILE A 495 -18.45 7.25 -2.74
N PHE A 496 -17.30 7.78 -3.11
CA PHE A 496 -17.21 8.91 -4.03
C PHE A 496 -16.48 8.48 -5.30
N LEU A 497 -17.12 8.63 -6.47
CA LEU A 497 -16.55 8.32 -7.77
C LEU A 497 -16.40 9.59 -8.61
N LYS A 498 -15.19 9.83 -9.11
CA LYS A 498 -14.89 10.94 -10.02
C LYS A 498 -14.17 10.45 -11.28
N VAL A 499 -14.58 10.98 -12.43
CA VAL A 499 -13.97 10.62 -13.72
C VAL A 499 -13.64 11.88 -14.52
N ASP A 500 -12.36 12.10 -14.82
CA ASP A 500 -11.86 13.40 -15.27
C ASP A 500 -11.92 13.66 -16.78
N ARG A 501 -12.15 12.66 -17.65
CA ARG A 501 -12.21 12.87 -19.12
C ARG A 501 -13.12 11.93 -19.91
N TYR A 502 -13.51 12.46 -21.07
CA TYR A 502 -14.40 11.91 -22.10
C TYR A 502 -13.79 10.70 -22.84
N ASN A 503 -14.59 9.64 -23.01
CA ASN A 503 -14.41 8.61 -24.02
C ASN A 503 -15.77 8.30 -24.67
N ASP A 504 -15.84 8.46 -25.99
CA ASP A 504 -17.00 8.20 -26.86
C ASP A 504 -17.43 6.71 -26.86
N GLN A 505 -16.70 5.84 -26.16
CA GLN A 505 -16.91 4.39 -26.05
C GLN A 505 -17.05 3.93 -24.58
N PHE A 506 -17.93 4.57 -23.80
CA PHE A 506 -18.26 4.12 -22.44
C PHE A 506 -19.02 2.78 -22.45
N ASN A 507 -18.31 1.66 -22.25
CA ASN A 507 -18.88 0.31 -22.21
C ASN A 507 -18.60 -0.37 -20.86
N ASN A 508 -19.58 -0.41 -19.95
CA ASN A 508 -19.56 -1.18 -18.69
C ASN A 508 -18.26 -1.07 -17.88
N GLN A 509 -17.71 0.14 -17.76
CA GLN A 509 -16.41 0.36 -17.11
C GLN A 509 -16.48 0.34 -15.58
N PHE A 510 -17.66 0.60 -15.02
CA PHE A 510 -17.92 0.54 -13.58
C PHE A 510 -19.11 -0.39 -13.32
N ASP A 511 -18.90 -1.37 -12.46
CA ASP A 511 -19.94 -2.31 -12.05
C ASP A 511 -20.03 -2.36 -10.53
N PHE A 512 -21.06 -1.71 -9.97
CA PHE A 512 -21.39 -1.72 -8.54
C PHE A 512 -22.56 -2.68 -8.26
N SER A 513 -22.84 -3.62 -9.15
CA SER A 513 -23.93 -4.58 -8.95
C SER A 513 -23.69 -5.43 -7.71
N GLY A 514 -24.77 -5.75 -6.99
CA GLY A 514 -24.68 -6.56 -5.77
C GLY A 514 -24.06 -5.85 -4.55
N MET A 515 -23.64 -4.59 -4.66
CA MET A 515 -23.22 -3.77 -3.52
C MET A 515 -24.34 -3.68 -2.46
N LYS A 516 -23.95 -3.77 -1.19
CA LYS A 516 -24.81 -3.56 -0.04
C LYS A 516 -24.34 -2.33 0.74
N ILE A 517 -25.20 -1.33 0.83
CA ILE A 517 -24.95 -0.09 1.58
C ILE A 517 -25.90 0.00 2.76
N TYR A 518 -25.35 0.13 3.97
CA TYR A 518 -26.13 0.19 5.21
C TYR A 518 -25.63 1.29 6.14
N GLN A 519 -26.56 2.12 6.62
CA GLN A 519 -26.31 3.10 7.68
C GLN A 519 -25.15 4.05 7.36
N ASN A 520 -24.98 4.42 6.10
CA ASN A 520 -23.98 5.40 5.69
C ASN A 520 -24.52 6.81 5.89
N SER A 521 -23.60 7.75 6.09
CA SER A 521 -23.93 9.17 6.21
C SER A 521 -22.90 10.01 5.49
N ALA A 522 -23.36 11.11 4.91
CA ALA A 522 -22.55 12.15 4.31
C ALA A 522 -23.03 13.51 4.85
N GLU A 523 -22.13 14.47 5.03
CA GLU A 523 -22.52 15.83 5.46
C GLU A 523 -23.37 16.54 4.41
N ARG A 524 -23.13 16.23 3.13
CA ARG A 524 -23.78 16.88 1.99
C ARG A 524 -24.58 15.89 1.16
N TYR A 525 -24.02 15.41 0.04
CA TYR A 525 -24.74 14.65 -0.97
C TYR A 525 -24.21 13.23 -1.11
N GLY A 526 -25.12 12.33 -1.48
CA GLY A 526 -24.84 10.91 -1.60
C GLY A 526 -24.56 10.30 -0.24
N LEU A 527 -25.62 10.05 0.55
CA LEU A 527 -25.50 9.44 1.89
C LEU A 527 -24.66 8.17 1.83
N SER A 528 -24.85 7.38 0.77
CA SER A 528 -23.97 6.27 0.43
C SER A 528 -23.07 6.60 -0.76
N VAL A 529 -23.63 6.92 -1.93
CA VAL A 529 -22.85 7.06 -3.17
C VAL A 529 -23.03 8.44 -3.77
N TYR A 530 -21.90 9.08 -4.09
CA TYR A 530 -21.86 10.29 -4.89
C TYR A 530 -20.96 10.10 -6.12
N VAL A 531 -21.49 10.36 -7.32
CA VAL A 531 -20.74 10.17 -8.58
C VAL A 531 -20.67 11.44 -9.42
N VAL A 532 -19.51 11.70 -10.03
CA VAL A 532 -19.27 12.90 -10.86
C VAL A 532 -18.55 12.55 -12.15
N PHE A 533 -19.30 12.50 -13.25
CA PHE A 533 -18.78 12.42 -14.61
C PHE A 533 -19.85 12.76 -15.67
N ASP A 534 -19.41 12.99 -16.90
CA ASP A 534 -20.23 13.42 -18.04
C ASP A 534 -21.12 12.31 -18.64
N LEU A 535 -20.98 11.06 -18.22
CA LEU A 535 -21.78 9.93 -18.75
C LEU A 535 -22.60 9.23 -17.66
N VAL A 536 -22.82 9.89 -16.51
CA VAL A 536 -23.62 9.34 -15.38
C VAL A 536 -24.99 8.85 -15.86
N ARG A 537 -25.65 9.59 -16.76
CA ARG A 537 -26.95 9.20 -17.32
C ARG A 537 -26.87 7.90 -18.11
N LEU A 538 -25.89 7.80 -19.02
CA LEU A 538 -25.71 6.59 -19.84
C LEU A 538 -25.39 5.38 -18.95
N TRP A 539 -24.53 5.55 -17.95
CA TRP A 539 -24.21 4.50 -17.00
C TRP A 539 -25.43 4.04 -16.19
N CYS A 540 -26.27 4.97 -15.72
CA CYS A 540 -27.53 4.66 -15.04
C CYS A 540 -28.50 3.86 -15.91
N GLN A 541 -28.45 4.04 -17.22
CA GLN A 541 -29.32 3.35 -18.17
C GLN A 541 -28.72 2.06 -18.74
N GLN A 542 -27.43 1.79 -18.50
CA GLN A 542 -26.82 0.51 -18.85
C GLN A 542 -27.40 -0.62 -18.00
N GLY A 543 -27.64 -1.77 -18.63
CA GLY A 543 -28.31 -2.90 -17.99
C GLY A 543 -29.82 -2.72 -17.93
N THR A 544 -30.44 -3.10 -16.80
CA THR A 544 -31.89 -2.97 -16.59
C THR A 544 -32.14 -2.14 -15.34
N LEU A 545 -32.82 -0.99 -15.47
CA LEU A 545 -33.28 -0.15 -14.36
C LEU A 545 -32.17 0.18 -13.33
N GLY A 546 -30.99 0.63 -13.80
CA GLY A 546 -29.89 1.02 -12.93
C GLY A 546 -29.11 -0.14 -12.31
N SER A 547 -29.21 -1.36 -12.84
CA SER A 547 -28.63 -2.57 -12.25
C SER A 547 -27.12 -2.50 -11.95
N LEU A 548 -26.36 -1.66 -12.66
CA LEU A 548 -24.92 -1.49 -12.46
C LEU A 548 -24.53 -0.55 -11.30
N ILE A 549 -25.47 0.21 -10.74
CA ILE A 549 -25.19 1.20 -9.68
C ILE A 549 -26.05 0.99 -8.42
N LYS A 550 -27.24 0.43 -8.59
CA LYS A 550 -28.28 0.40 -7.56
C LYS A 550 -27.94 -0.46 -6.34
N GLY A 551 -27.18 -1.55 -6.51
CA GLY A 551 -26.90 -2.46 -5.40
C GLY A 551 -28.18 -2.98 -4.71
N ASN A 552 -28.27 -2.82 -3.39
CA ASN A 552 -29.45 -3.14 -2.57
C ASN A 552 -30.50 -2.01 -2.47
N TYR A 553 -30.34 -0.89 -3.18
CA TYR A 553 -31.32 0.19 -3.24
C TYR A 553 -32.63 -0.30 -3.88
N SER A 554 -33.78 0.14 -3.37
CA SER A 554 -35.11 -0.26 -3.84
C SER A 554 -35.93 0.96 -4.30
N ASP A 555 -36.35 0.96 -5.57
CA ASP A 555 -37.07 2.08 -6.17
C ASP A 555 -38.35 2.42 -5.41
N GLY A 556 -38.55 3.70 -5.08
CA GLY A 556 -39.72 4.17 -4.34
C GLY A 556 -39.80 3.72 -2.87
N ILE A 557 -38.78 3.01 -2.36
CA ILE A 557 -38.69 2.56 -0.97
C ILE A 557 -37.48 3.20 -0.28
N SER A 558 -36.30 3.12 -0.91
CA SER A 558 -35.06 3.71 -0.40
C SER A 558 -35.10 5.24 -0.48
N ASP A 559 -34.36 5.92 0.42
CA ASP A 559 -34.19 7.37 0.34
C ASP A 559 -33.37 7.72 -0.90
N LYS A 560 -33.96 8.53 -1.80
CA LYS A 560 -33.31 8.99 -3.04
C LYS A 560 -31.99 9.76 -2.80
N LYS A 561 -31.73 10.22 -1.58
CA LYS A 561 -30.44 10.84 -1.20
C LYS A 561 -29.31 9.83 -1.01
N GLU A 562 -29.61 8.54 -0.93
CA GLU A 562 -28.59 7.48 -0.86
C GLU A 562 -27.66 7.50 -2.08
N LEU A 563 -28.25 7.66 -3.27
CA LEU A 563 -27.55 7.63 -4.54
C LEU A 563 -27.75 8.96 -5.27
N GLN A 564 -26.73 9.81 -5.26
CA GLN A 564 -26.74 11.11 -5.91
C GLN A 564 -25.53 11.27 -6.82
N GLY A 565 -25.58 12.24 -7.71
CA GLY A 565 -24.42 12.55 -8.54
C GLY A 565 -24.65 13.76 -9.41
N MET A 566 -23.68 14.02 -10.28
CA MET A 566 -23.72 15.18 -11.16
C MET A 566 -23.13 14.86 -12.53
N HIS A 567 -23.84 15.36 -13.54
CA HIS A 567 -23.46 15.24 -14.94
C HIS A 567 -22.52 16.39 -15.36
N VAL A 568 -21.27 16.31 -14.90
CA VAL A 568 -20.18 17.22 -15.30
C VAL A 568 -18.89 16.41 -15.39
N PRO A 569 -17.94 16.73 -16.29
CA PRO A 569 -16.65 16.05 -16.27
C PRO A 569 -15.96 16.30 -14.93
N GLY A 570 -15.35 15.26 -14.35
CA GLY A 570 -14.83 15.29 -12.99
C GLY A 570 -13.83 16.41 -12.72
N GLY A 571 -13.05 16.82 -13.72
CA GLY A 571 -12.07 17.90 -13.58
C GLY A 571 -12.71 19.26 -13.34
N TYR A 572 -13.97 19.45 -13.77
CA TYR A 572 -14.73 20.67 -13.53
C TYR A 572 -15.37 20.71 -12.16
N PHE A 573 -15.60 19.56 -11.52
CA PHE A 573 -16.30 19.48 -10.23
C PHE A 573 -15.73 20.45 -9.20
N TYR A 574 -14.41 20.48 -9.08
CA TYR A 574 -13.68 21.29 -8.11
C TYR A 574 -13.60 22.79 -8.45
N SER A 575 -14.14 23.19 -9.60
CA SER A 575 -14.24 24.59 -10.01
C SER A 575 -15.65 25.17 -9.83
N LEU A 576 -16.63 24.31 -9.49
CA LEU A 576 -18.02 24.74 -9.32
C LEU A 576 -18.18 25.44 -7.98
N ALA A 577 -19.01 26.48 -7.96
CA ALA A 577 -19.48 27.04 -6.70
C ALA A 577 -20.44 26.06 -6.01
N TYR A 578 -20.49 26.08 -4.68
CA TYR A 578 -21.42 25.22 -3.92
C TYR A 578 -22.89 25.34 -4.39
N SER A 579 -23.36 26.54 -4.70
CA SER A 579 -24.72 26.75 -5.24
C SER A 579 -24.92 26.11 -6.62
N GLU A 580 -23.88 26.01 -7.43
CA GLU A 580 -23.91 25.29 -8.70
C GLU A 580 -23.92 23.78 -8.48
N ILE A 581 -23.18 23.27 -7.49
CA ILE A 581 -23.23 21.86 -7.09
C ILE A 581 -24.64 21.51 -6.58
N GLU A 582 -25.19 22.32 -5.69
CA GLU A 582 -26.55 22.15 -5.14
C GLU A 582 -27.60 22.12 -6.25
N THR A 583 -27.53 23.06 -7.19
CA THR A 583 -28.50 23.13 -8.29
C THR A 583 -28.33 22.04 -9.33
N ARG A 584 -27.11 21.51 -9.56
CA ARG A 584 -26.83 20.47 -10.58
C ARG A 584 -26.82 19.04 -10.06
N THR A 585 -26.85 18.84 -8.74
CA THR A 585 -26.92 17.50 -8.15
C THR A 585 -28.26 16.84 -8.46
N VAL A 586 -28.21 15.62 -8.99
CA VAL A 586 -29.40 14.82 -9.31
C VAL A 586 -29.48 13.58 -8.42
N LYS A 587 -30.70 13.21 -8.03
CA LYS A 587 -30.98 11.89 -7.45
C LYS A 587 -30.92 10.88 -8.58
N LEU A 588 -30.09 9.84 -8.46
CA LEU A 588 -29.79 8.98 -9.60
C LEU A 588 -30.98 8.10 -10.03
N GLU A 589 -31.95 7.84 -9.13
CA GLU A 589 -33.18 7.11 -9.47
C GLU A 589 -33.92 7.71 -10.67
N TYR A 590 -33.92 9.03 -10.79
CA TYR A 590 -34.57 9.73 -11.89
C TYR A 590 -33.96 9.45 -13.26
N LEU A 591 -32.74 8.93 -13.33
CA LEU A 591 -32.04 8.65 -14.58
C LEU A 591 -32.35 7.25 -15.15
N TRP A 592 -32.79 6.31 -14.31
CA TRP A 592 -33.10 4.93 -14.72
C TRP A 592 -34.58 4.55 -14.57
N ARG A 593 -35.35 5.32 -13.80
CA ARG A 593 -36.78 5.07 -13.57
C ARG A 593 -37.62 6.16 -14.23
N PRO A 594 -38.58 5.81 -15.10
CA PRO A 594 -39.53 6.78 -15.63
C PRO A 594 -40.56 7.20 -14.56
N PRO A 595 -41.12 8.42 -14.64
CA PRO A 595 -42.15 8.90 -13.72
C PRO A 595 -43.39 8.01 -13.65
N TYR A 596 -44.09 8.06 -12.52
CA TYR A 596 -45.33 7.32 -12.31
C TYR A 596 -46.36 7.60 -13.43
N GLU A 597 -47.04 6.55 -13.90
CA GLU A 597 -48.00 6.57 -15.03
C GLU A 597 -47.47 7.14 -16.37
N LEU A 598 -46.14 7.28 -16.49
CA LEU A 598 -45.46 7.89 -17.63
C LEU A 598 -45.91 9.34 -17.86
N ILE A 599 -46.09 10.11 -16.78
CA ILE A 599 -46.48 11.53 -16.83
C ILE A 599 -45.29 12.39 -16.38
N TRP A 600 -44.74 13.18 -17.30
CA TRP A 600 -43.64 14.11 -16.99
C TRP A 600 -44.20 15.46 -16.57
N HIS A 601 -43.88 15.87 -15.37
CA HIS A 601 -44.35 17.09 -14.76
C HIS A 601 -43.51 18.29 -15.19
N VAL A 602 -44.16 19.41 -15.48
CA VAL A 602 -43.51 20.69 -15.83
C VAL A 602 -43.93 21.81 -14.88
N GLN A 603 -42.99 22.71 -14.57
CA GLN A 603 -43.26 23.93 -13.82
C GLN A 603 -42.19 24.99 -14.13
N ASN A 604 -42.62 26.18 -14.58
CA ASN A 604 -41.71 27.30 -14.86
C ASN A 604 -42.04 28.57 -14.06
N LYS A 605 -43.02 28.50 -13.17
CA LYS A 605 -43.30 29.53 -12.19
C LYS A 605 -42.49 29.22 -10.95
N GLU A 606 -41.74 30.22 -10.48
CA GLU A 606 -41.07 30.12 -9.19
C GLU A 606 -42.14 29.97 -8.10
N THR A 607 -42.05 28.90 -7.32
CA THR A 607 -42.93 28.69 -6.16
C THR A 607 -42.07 28.43 -4.92
N GLU A 608 -42.60 28.74 -3.75
CA GLU A 608 -41.93 28.43 -2.47
C GLU A 608 -41.78 26.93 -2.22
N LEU A 609 -42.56 26.09 -2.93
CA LEU A 609 -42.58 24.64 -2.71
C LEU A 609 -41.54 23.92 -3.56
N MET A 610 -41.52 24.14 -4.88
CA MET A 610 -40.61 23.48 -5.83
C MET A 610 -40.40 24.35 -7.07
N ASN A 611 -39.26 24.24 -7.73
CA ASN A 611 -38.98 24.94 -8.98
C ASN A 611 -38.60 23.92 -10.06
N GLY A 612 -39.05 24.13 -11.29
CA GLY A 612 -38.63 23.29 -12.39
C GLY A 612 -37.16 23.52 -12.75
N ASN A 613 -36.49 22.47 -13.19
CA ASN A 613 -35.13 22.53 -13.72
C ASN A 613 -35.05 21.77 -15.05
N ASN A 614 -34.09 22.14 -15.90
CA ASN A 614 -33.83 21.43 -17.15
C ASN A 614 -32.57 20.57 -17.02
N LEU A 615 -32.54 19.73 -15.98
CA LEU A 615 -31.52 18.71 -15.80
C LEU A 615 -32.04 17.36 -16.23
N TYR A 616 -31.14 16.49 -16.69
CA TYR A 616 -31.49 15.11 -17.03
C TYR A 616 -32.12 14.40 -15.82
N GLY A 617 -33.22 13.69 -16.07
CA GLY A 617 -34.06 13.07 -15.04
C GLY A 617 -35.16 13.98 -14.49
N CYS A 618 -35.37 15.18 -15.00
CA CYS A 618 -36.56 15.95 -14.64
C CYS A 618 -37.85 15.29 -15.17
N GLY A 619 -38.98 15.56 -14.51
CA GLY A 619 -40.30 15.07 -14.90
C GLY A 619 -41.07 14.40 -13.77
N GLU A 620 -40.44 14.15 -12.63
CA GLU A 620 -41.14 13.72 -11.43
C GLU A 620 -41.89 14.89 -10.79
N TYR A 621 -42.95 14.59 -10.03
CA TYR A 621 -43.68 15.64 -9.31
C TYR A 621 -42.77 16.44 -8.38
N ASP A 622 -41.81 15.74 -7.72
CA ASP A 622 -40.83 16.35 -6.81
C ASP A 622 -39.55 16.86 -7.51
N ASN A 623 -39.49 16.76 -8.84
CA ASN A 623 -38.39 17.24 -9.68
C ASN A 623 -38.91 17.60 -11.10
N PRO A 624 -39.80 18.60 -11.23
CA PRO A 624 -40.43 18.89 -12.51
C PRO A 624 -39.45 19.51 -13.51
N CYS A 625 -39.71 19.34 -14.80
CA CYS A 625 -38.95 20.03 -15.85
C CYS A 625 -39.31 21.52 -15.91
N ASN A 626 -38.33 22.38 -16.17
CA ASN A 626 -38.60 23.81 -16.33
C ASN A 626 -39.29 24.14 -17.66
N THR A 627 -39.04 23.37 -18.73
CA THR A 627 -39.68 23.59 -20.03
C THR A 627 -40.35 22.34 -20.58
N ILE A 628 -41.48 22.53 -21.28
CA ILE A 628 -42.17 21.46 -22.03
C ILE A 628 -41.25 20.83 -23.07
N ASP A 629 -40.49 21.64 -23.82
CA ASP A 629 -39.55 21.14 -24.84
C ASP A 629 -38.50 20.19 -24.24
N PHE A 630 -37.99 20.52 -23.05
CA PHE A 630 -37.04 19.67 -22.35
C PHE A 630 -37.71 18.40 -21.83
N ALA A 631 -38.92 18.50 -21.26
CA ALA A 631 -39.70 17.33 -20.86
C ALA A 631 -39.98 16.37 -22.05
N ILE A 632 -40.30 16.91 -23.23
CA ILE A 632 -40.49 16.11 -24.47
C ILE A 632 -39.22 15.37 -24.86
N THR A 633 -38.06 16.02 -24.69
CA THR A 633 -36.72 15.46 -24.95
C THR A 633 -36.40 14.34 -23.95
N GLU A 634 -36.71 14.55 -22.67
CA GLU A 634 -36.57 13.53 -21.63
C GLU A 634 -37.47 12.31 -21.89
N ILE A 635 -38.72 12.54 -22.31
CA ILE A 635 -39.64 11.45 -22.68
C ILE A 635 -39.08 10.63 -23.84
N SER A 636 -38.60 11.28 -24.91
CA SER A 636 -38.01 10.57 -26.06
C SER A 636 -36.89 9.65 -25.58
N PHE A 637 -35.94 10.23 -24.86
CA PHE A 637 -34.75 9.50 -24.46
C PHE A 637 -35.05 8.38 -23.46
N MET A 638 -35.88 8.62 -22.44
CA MET A 638 -36.20 7.60 -21.43
C MET A 638 -36.98 6.42 -21.99
N LEU A 639 -37.79 6.62 -23.03
CA LEU A 639 -38.61 5.55 -23.61
C LEU A 639 -37.96 4.85 -24.81
N THR A 640 -37.05 5.50 -25.55
CA THR A 640 -36.47 4.94 -26.78
C THR A 640 -34.95 4.92 -26.82
N GLY A 641 -34.27 5.54 -25.85
CA GLY A 641 -32.81 5.72 -25.87
C GLY A 641 -32.31 6.74 -26.89
N ASP A 642 -33.22 7.48 -27.56
CA ASP A 642 -32.89 8.46 -28.60
C ASP A 642 -33.65 9.76 -28.34
N TYR A 643 -32.91 10.86 -28.21
CA TYR A 643 -33.45 12.21 -27.98
C TYR A 643 -34.37 12.67 -29.12
N ASN A 644 -34.09 12.24 -30.35
CA ASN A 644 -34.77 12.69 -31.56
C ASN A 644 -35.84 11.70 -32.04
N SER A 645 -36.21 10.72 -31.22
CA SER A 645 -37.21 9.74 -31.63
C SER A 645 -38.59 10.37 -31.82
N GLU A 646 -39.02 10.44 -33.07
CA GLU A 646 -40.37 10.87 -33.47
C GLU A 646 -41.42 9.76 -33.27
N TYR A 647 -41.00 8.53 -32.92
CA TYR A 647 -41.84 7.31 -32.94
C TYR A 647 -42.69 7.08 -31.66
N LEU A 648 -42.85 8.07 -30.79
CA LEU A 648 -43.73 7.96 -29.62
C LEU A 648 -45.11 8.56 -29.91
N GLY A 649 -46.13 7.72 -30.02
CA GLY A 649 -47.49 8.14 -30.40
C GLY A 649 -48.17 9.10 -29.43
N VAL A 650 -47.88 9.04 -28.12
CA VAL A 650 -48.42 9.95 -27.10
C VAL A 650 -47.36 10.25 -26.05
N LYS A 651 -47.06 11.54 -25.83
CA LYS A 651 -46.21 12.03 -24.75
C LYS A 651 -47.10 12.73 -23.71
N LYS A 652 -47.12 12.24 -22.47
CA LYS A 652 -47.98 12.81 -21.41
C LYS A 652 -47.22 13.83 -20.58
N ILE A 653 -47.75 15.05 -20.51
CA ILE A 653 -47.21 16.14 -19.70
C ILE A 653 -48.21 16.48 -18.59
N GLY A 654 -47.75 16.45 -17.35
CA GLY A 654 -48.48 16.96 -16.19
C GLY A 654 -48.06 18.40 -15.88
N ILE A 655 -49.00 19.27 -15.52
CA ILE A 655 -48.68 20.62 -15.04
C ILE A 655 -48.75 20.61 -13.52
N CYS A 656 -47.67 20.98 -12.84
CA CYS A 656 -47.66 21.05 -11.37
C CYS A 656 -48.63 22.13 -10.85
N ALA A 657 -49.00 22.02 -9.57
CA ALA A 657 -49.96 22.92 -8.92
C ALA A 657 -49.54 24.41 -8.94
N GLY A 658 -48.24 24.70 -9.05
CA GLY A 658 -47.72 26.06 -9.24
C GLY A 658 -48.10 26.71 -10.58
N GLY A 659 -48.57 25.89 -11.53
CA GLY A 659 -48.94 26.30 -12.88
C GLY A 659 -47.74 26.41 -13.82
N TYR A 660 -48.05 26.57 -15.11
CA TYR A 660 -47.05 26.74 -16.17
C TYR A 660 -47.44 27.93 -17.05
N GLU A 661 -46.50 28.84 -17.28
CA GLU A 661 -46.66 29.99 -18.16
C GLU A 661 -46.13 29.65 -19.56
N ILE A 662 -47.00 29.60 -20.56
CA ILE A 662 -46.60 29.30 -21.93
C ILE A 662 -45.93 30.53 -22.54
N LYS A 663 -44.60 30.47 -22.74
CA LYS A 663 -43.81 31.49 -23.43
C LYS A 663 -43.35 30.93 -24.79
N ASN A 664 -43.78 31.56 -25.88
CA ASN A 664 -43.45 31.19 -27.28
C ASN A 664 -43.87 29.76 -27.71
N TRP A 665 -45.16 29.55 -27.96
CA TRP A 665 -45.71 28.31 -28.52
C TRP A 665 -45.29 28.11 -29.98
N ARG A 666 -44.66 26.97 -30.32
CA ARG A 666 -44.50 26.54 -31.71
C ARG A 666 -45.80 25.86 -32.16
N ASN A 667 -46.36 26.28 -33.30
CA ASN A 667 -47.64 25.83 -33.86
C ASN A 667 -47.69 24.34 -34.31
N GLU A 668 -46.78 23.49 -33.83
CA GLU A 668 -46.61 22.11 -34.30
C GLU A 668 -47.15 21.04 -33.31
N PHE A 669 -47.67 21.46 -32.15
CA PHE A 669 -48.18 20.54 -31.13
C PHE A 669 -49.69 20.68 -30.92
N TRP A 670 -50.40 19.55 -30.93
CA TRP A 670 -51.81 19.48 -30.56
C TRP A 670 -51.90 19.04 -29.10
N ILE A 671 -52.44 19.90 -28.22
CA ILE A 671 -52.83 19.50 -26.86
C ILE A 671 -54.17 18.77 -26.98
N ILE A 672 -54.22 17.52 -26.56
CA ILE A 672 -55.46 16.72 -26.47
C ILE A 672 -55.89 16.65 -25.01
#